data_AF-A0A1Q3VUY9-F1
#
_entry.id   AF-A0A1Q3VUY9-F1
#
_cell.length_a   1.000
_cell.length_b   1.000
_cell.length_c   1.000
_cell.angle_alpha   90.00
_cell.angle_beta   90.00
_cell.angle_gamma   90.00
#
_symmetry.space_group_name_H-M   'P 1'
#
loop_
_entity.id
_entity.type
_entity.pdbx_description
1 polymer ?
#
loop_
_entity_poly.entity_id
_entity_poly.type
_entity_poly.pdbx_seq_one_letter_code
_entity_poly.pdbx_strand_id
1 'polypeptide(L)'
;MPARLVRRLRRELRLARRRLCPHGRWPAPLAHFARLFRARRRAPDFLRRLLIPAGCAAALLLSPLVGAAPEPAPAAGNERILLLMSYHPGLPWSDDQLAGVRRVLAAERPGSELRVEYLDSKHVQPSPAYYAQLENLFASKYGSAPPSLLLVSDDDALDFALQLRAAHFPDRPILFSGIAESRQAELALHRDVSGVFDDEDVARNVALMLGLLPKTKRLVFIHDQSRSSLAQAESLHRLAPQYPEQSFEFVTGLSVADIQARLRALDASDLVFLLTFNRDATGRVLTHAESTALWVAAARSPLVASKDINMRPGVLGGRQVTGRQQGEALGRLALRVLRGEAAERIPPQRGAATPTFNHDALQRWGIAPAALPAGTVVLGAPPPLSETIRPHLAWLLVLIGCLLVIIVLLVAAIRTRQRSLAAQRASETTFRTLVEHAPDAIIVIDAFSGRIVDANRNAEQLFGLPRADLLQQPLADLSAPRQPDGRGVRECAADYARQTLAGQTPTFEWLHRRADGSDVPCEVRLVRLPGNDARPLIRGSLTDITERKAAAAEILRERNFLETLLDATPTPIYYKDRAGRYLGCNAAFLRLSGLAREQIIGRTVFDLTPPALAQAHAARDAALYAAAGRQIYETRITGADGGERDVAFHKATFNSPHGEMAGLIGVIIDLTEVKRAQLALQELNQELEARVAARGRELQLAMGQLVQSEKLAALGSLVAGIAHELNTPLGNVLTVASTLRDATARFSEQLQSGSIRRSEVNAATATLREAGELIERNAARAAKLIADFKQVAVDQSSARRRRFDLGEVVNEMLSALHPLLGRSRHVVCLDIPEGIEMNSYPGPLEQIVTNFVTNSLNHGFEHTAAGHISLSARREDERVLLRYADNGCGIAESALGHLFDPFFTTKLGQGGSGLGLYIVYNLVTGVLGGRIDVRSAPGAGTEFTLDLPLAAPAAAEAEGAEADAG
;
A
#
# COMPACT_ATOMS: atom_id res chain seq x y z
N MET A 1 16.95 -42.10 -2.82
CA MET A 1 15.56 -42.02 -3.33
C MET A 1 15.20 -43.31 -4.05
N PRO A 2 14.03 -43.95 -3.81
CA PRO A 2 13.78 -45.32 -4.23
C PRO A 2 13.21 -45.43 -5.66
N ALA A 3 13.64 -46.47 -6.39
CA ALA A 3 13.34 -46.76 -7.80
C ALA A 3 11.85 -46.83 -8.19
N ARG A 4 10.93 -46.88 -7.21
CA ARG A 4 9.48 -46.88 -7.43
C ARG A 4 8.95 -45.53 -7.96
N LEU A 5 9.56 -44.40 -7.55
CA LEU A 5 9.14 -43.07 -7.99
C LEU A 5 9.46 -42.83 -9.48
N VAL A 6 10.62 -43.33 -9.93
CA VAL A 6 11.09 -43.19 -11.32
C VAL A 6 10.23 -44.01 -12.29
N ARG A 7 9.74 -45.19 -11.86
CA ARG A 7 8.80 -45.99 -12.67
C ARG A 7 7.43 -45.33 -12.80
N ARG A 8 6.94 -44.66 -11.74
CA ARG A 8 5.66 -43.93 -11.76
C ARG A 8 5.72 -42.71 -12.67
N LEU A 9 6.79 -41.91 -12.57
CA LEU A 9 7.05 -40.77 -13.45
C LEU A 9 7.20 -41.15 -14.93
N ARG A 10 7.85 -42.27 -15.24
CA ARG A 10 7.95 -42.78 -16.63
C ARG A 10 6.61 -43.22 -17.22
N ARG A 11 5.67 -43.68 -16.38
CA ARG A 11 4.33 -44.09 -16.81
C ARG A 11 3.44 -42.87 -17.05
N GLU A 12 3.48 -41.89 -16.15
CA GLU A 12 2.80 -40.59 -16.27
C GLU A 12 3.27 -39.82 -17.52
N LEU A 13 4.58 -39.75 -17.77
CA LEU A 13 5.15 -39.08 -18.96
C LEU A 13 4.76 -39.76 -20.28
N ARG A 14 4.55 -41.08 -20.30
CA ARG A 14 4.06 -41.80 -21.50
C ARG A 14 2.57 -41.56 -21.74
N LEU A 15 1.78 -41.39 -20.68
CA LEU A 15 0.36 -41.06 -20.76
C LEU A 15 0.16 -39.60 -21.21
N ALA A 16 0.95 -38.66 -20.67
CA ALA A 16 0.97 -37.26 -21.10
C ALA A 16 1.37 -37.11 -22.58
N ARG A 17 2.35 -37.89 -23.04
CA ARG A 17 2.80 -37.90 -24.45
C ARG A 17 1.73 -38.41 -25.42
N ARG A 18 0.81 -39.28 -24.99
CA ARG A 18 -0.33 -39.75 -25.81
C ARG A 18 -1.49 -38.76 -25.84
N ARG A 19 -1.67 -37.95 -24.78
CA ARG A 19 -2.74 -36.94 -24.72
C ARG A 19 -2.41 -35.66 -25.49
N LEU A 20 -1.13 -35.30 -25.60
CA LEU A 20 -0.71 -34.03 -26.18
C LEU A 20 -0.45 -34.06 -27.70
N CYS A 21 -0.41 -35.22 -28.35
CA CYS A 21 -0.14 -35.34 -29.79
C CYS A 21 -0.81 -36.58 -30.43
N PRO A 22 -2.05 -36.49 -30.94
CA PRO A 22 -2.73 -37.61 -31.60
C PRO A 22 -2.18 -37.91 -33.02
N HIS A 23 -1.52 -36.95 -33.67
CA HIS A 23 -1.13 -37.03 -35.09
C HIS A 23 0.37 -36.87 -35.39
N GLY A 24 1.24 -37.10 -34.40
CA GLY A 24 2.64 -37.45 -34.70
C GLY A 24 3.55 -36.37 -35.32
N ARG A 25 3.20 -35.07 -35.29
CA ARG A 25 4.12 -33.98 -35.66
C ARG A 25 4.20 -32.90 -34.59
N TRP A 26 5.43 -32.49 -34.28
CA TRP A 26 5.75 -31.40 -33.34
C TRP A 26 5.69 -30.04 -34.05
N PRO A 27 5.27 -28.94 -33.39
CA PRO A 27 5.42 -27.60 -33.94
C PRO A 27 6.89 -27.16 -33.95
N ALA A 28 7.25 -26.33 -34.94
CA ALA A 28 8.62 -25.95 -35.31
C ALA A 28 9.54 -25.37 -34.21
N PRO A 29 9.09 -24.72 -33.11
CA PRO A 29 10.03 -24.18 -32.12
C PRO A 29 10.72 -25.25 -31.25
N LEU A 30 10.17 -26.47 -31.19
CA LEU A 30 10.67 -27.54 -30.32
C LEU A 30 11.67 -28.51 -31.01
N ALA A 31 11.86 -28.40 -32.32
CA ALA A 31 12.83 -29.22 -33.05
C ALA A 31 14.29 -28.79 -32.81
N HIS A 32 14.51 -27.54 -32.38
CA HIS A 32 15.86 -27.01 -32.12
C HIS A 32 16.39 -27.44 -30.73
N PHE A 33 15.50 -27.54 -29.73
CA PHE A 33 15.85 -27.94 -28.36
C PHE A 33 16.29 -29.42 -28.26
N ALA A 34 15.78 -30.29 -29.13
CA ALA A 34 16.14 -31.70 -29.20
C ALA A 34 17.56 -31.95 -29.78
N ARG A 35 18.16 -30.97 -30.47
CA ARG A 35 19.54 -31.08 -30.99
C ARG A 35 20.60 -30.79 -29.92
N LEU A 36 20.32 -29.90 -28.96
CA LEU A 36 21.24 -29.58 -27.85
C LEU A 36 21.43 -30.74 -26.86
N PHE A 37 20.48 -31.66 -26.77
CA PHE A 37 20.58 -32.82 -25.87
C PHE A 37 21.35 -34.03 -26.42
N ARG A 38 21.80 -34.02 -27.69
CA ARG A 38 22.53 -35.15 -28.30
C ARG A 38 24.05 -35.12 -28.12
N ALA A 39 24.63 -34.04 -27.60
CA ALA A 39 26.05 -33.99 -27.28
C ALA A 39 26.32 -34.37 -25.80
N ARG A 40 26.08 -35.64 -25.45
CA ARG A 40 26.43 -36.20 -24.12
C ARG A 40 27.28 -37.46 -24.25
N ARG A 41 28.55 -37.30 -24.59
CA ARG A 41 29.61 -38.29 -24.32
C ARG A 41 30.91 -37.55 -24.04
N ARG A 42 31.18 -37.27 -22.75
CA ARG A 42 32.45 -36.87 -22.09
C ARG A 42 32.23 -35.70 -21.12
N ALA A 43 31.69 -35.98 -19.93
CA ALA A 43 31.79 -35.11 -18.76
C ALA A 43 31.67 -35.98 -17.49
N PRO A 44 32.46 -35.73 -16.43
CA PRO A 44 32.54 -36.58 -15.24
C PRO A 44 31.32 -36.44 -14.29
N ASP A 45 31.04 -37.50 -13.52
CA ASP A 45 29.77 -37.76 -12.83
C ASP A 45 29.35 -36.76 -11.72
N PHE A 46 30.25 -35.88 -11.27
CA PHE A 46 29.93 -34.84 -10.29
C PHE A 46 29.00 -33.75 -10.86
N LEU A 47 29.19 -33.36 -12.13
CA LEU A 47 28.31 -32.41 -12.83
C LEU A 47 26.90 -32.97 -13.08
N ARG A 48 26.73 -34.30 -13.12
CA ARG A 48 25.42 -34.94 -13.32
C ARG A 48 24.52 -34.87 -12.09
N ARG A 49 25.06 -34.73 -10.88
CA ARG A 49 24.26 -34.70 -9.64
C ARG A 49 23.77 -33.30 -9.26
N LEU A 50 24.43 -32.24 -9.76
CA LEU A 50 24.04 -30.84 -9.53
C LEU A 50 23.10 -30.27 -10.61
N LEU A 51 23.10 -30.83 -11.83
CA LEU A 51 22.28 -30.32 -12.95
C LEU A 51 20.85 -30.89 -13.03
N ILE A 52 20.48 -31.86 -12.19
CA ILE A 52 19.15 -32.48 -12.18
C ILE A 52 18.12 -31.66 -11.36
N PRO A 53 18.45 -31.02 -10.22
CA PRO A 53 17.52 -30.16 -9.51
C PRO A 53 17.31 -28.80 -10.20
N ALA A 54 18.36 -28.23 -10.80
CA ALA A 54 18.31 -26.91 -11.44
C ALA A 54 17.51 -26.90 -12.76
N GLY A 55 17.51 -28.01 -13.50
CA GLY A 55 16.73 -28.13 -14.74
C GLY A 55 15.23 -28.39 -14.54
N CYS A 56 14.82 -28.91 -13.38
CA CYS A 56 13.41 -29.14 -13.07
C CYS A 56 12.71 -27.90 -12.50
N ALA A 57 13.46 -27.00 -11.85
CA ALA A 57 12.93 -25.72 -11.36
C ALA A 57 12.63 -24.73 -12.50
N ALA A 58 13.40 -24.77 -13.60
CA ALA A 58 13.18 -23.89 -14.76
C ALA A 58 11.99 -24.31 -15.66
N ALA A 59 11.47 -25.54 -15.52
CA ALA A 59 10.31 -26.02 -16.27
C ALA A 59 8.96 -25.83 -15.56
N LEU A 60 8.97 -25.37 -14.30
CA LEU A 60 7.77 -25.09 -13.50
C LEU A 60 7.48 -23.59 -13.35
N LEU A 61 8.35 -22.71 -13.88
CA LEU A 61 8.20 -21.25 -13.84
C LEU A 61 7.78 -20.63 -15.19
N LEU A 62 7.39 -21.44 -16.17
CA LEU A 62 6.93 -20.99 -17.50
C LEU A 62 5.57 -21.58 -17.90
N SER A 63 4.62 -21.61 -16.96
CA SER A 63 3.20 -21.79 -17.26
C SER A 63 2.40 -20.99 -16.23
N PRO A 64 2.16 -19.70 -16.51
CA PRO A 64 0.93 -19.36 -17.21
C PRO A 64 1.13 -18.18 -18.18
N LEU A 65 1.29 -18.47 -19.46
CA LEU A 65 1.14 -17.50 -20.54
C LEU A 65 0.70 -18.24 -21.81
N VAL A 66 -0.41 -18.94 -21.67
CA VAL A 66 -1.34 -19.18 -22.78
C VAL A 66 -2.67 -18.74 -22.23
N GLY A 67 -2.91 -17.43 -22.30
CA GLY A 67 -4.27 -16.92 -22.25
C GLY A 67 -5.00 -17.58 -23.41
N ALA A 68 -5.99 -18.40 -23.09
CA ALA A 68 -7.00 -18.74 -24.07
C ALA A 68 -7.54 -17.40 -24.58
N ALA A 69 -7.47 -17.19 -25.90
CA ALA A 69 -8.24 -16.13 -26.52
C ALA A 69 -9.69 -16.29 -26.03
N PRO A 70 -10.36 -15.21 -25.57
CA PRO A 70 -11.77 -15.33 -25.24
C PRO A 70 -12.48 -15.83 -26.48
N GLU A 71 -13.17 -16.96 -26.36
CA GLU A 71 -14.16 -17.33 -27.36
C GLU A 71 -15.10 -16.12 -27.55
N PRO A 72 -15.52 -15.80 -28.78
CA PRO A 72 -16.51 -14.75 -28.98
C PRO A 72 -17.72 -15.09 -28.13
N ALA A 73 -18.06 -14.17 -27.21
CA ALA A 73 -19.23 -14.31 -26.37
C ALA A 73 -20.43 -14.65 -27.25
N PRO A 74 -21.24 -15.68 -26.91
CA PRO A 74 -22.50 -15.88 -27.59
C PRO A 74 -23.31 -14.59 -27.46
N ALA A 75 -23.99 -14.23 -28.56
CA ALA A 75 -24.75 -13.00 -28.72
C ALA A 75 -25.42 -12.52 -27.42
N ALA A 76 -25.27 -11.22 -27.12
CA ALA A 76 -25.90 -10.55 -25.99
C ALA A 76 -27.40 -10.88 -25.96
N GLY A 77 -27.76 -11.81 -25.08
CA GLY A 77 -29.15 -12.14 -24.80
C GLY A 77 -29.72 -10.98 -23.99
N ASN A 78 -30.81 -10.39 -24.48
CA ASN A 78 -31.67 -9.44 -23.76
C ASN A 78 -32.45 -10.18 -22.65
N GLU A 79 -31.75 -10.97 -21.85
CA GLU A 79 -32.27 -11.89 -20.84
C GLU A 79 -32.50 -11.09 -19.55
N ARG A 80 -33.76 -10.95 -19.17
CA ARG A 80 -34.19 -10.16 -18.00
C ARG A 80 -34.36 -11.09 -16.80
N ILE A 81 -33.43 -11.02 -15.86
CA ILE A 81 -33.42 -11.84 -14.65
C ILE A 81 -33.97 -10.99 -13.50
N LEU A 82 -34.96 -11.51 -12.77
CA LEU A 82 -35.50 -10.85 -11.59
C LEU A 82 -35.07 -11.60 -10.34
N LEU A 83 -34.27 -10.97 -9.48
CA LEU A 83 -33.89 -11.46 -8.16
C LEU A 83 -34.77 -10.82 -7.09
N LEU A 84 -35.59 -11.62 -6.44
CA LEU A 84 -36.43 -11.23 -5.31
C LEU A 84 -35.72 -11.60 -4.00
N MET A 85 -35.55 -10.63 -3.12
CA MET A 85 -34.90 -10.81 -1.83
C MET A 85 -35.89 -10.55 -0.70
N SER A 86 -35.99 -11.48 0.25
CA SER A 86 -36.87 -11.31 1.42
C SER A 86 -36.44 -10.12 2.29
N TYR A 87 -35.14 -9.88 2.37
CA TYR A 87 -34.49 -8.88 3.22
C TYR A 87 -34.44 -7.49 2.55
N HIS A 88 -33.60 -6.60 3.09
CA HIS A 88 -33.37 -5.22 2.62
C HIS A 88 -31.91 -5.03 2.17
N PRO A 89 -31.61 -4.00 1.37
CA PRO A 89 -30.22 -3.65 1.04
C PRO A 89 -29.43 -3.23 2.28
N GLY A 90 -28.12 -3.47 2.29
CA GLY A 90 -27.23 -3.12 3.40
C GLY A 90 -27.14 -4.18 4.50
N LEU A 91 -27.90 -5.29 4.39
CA LEU A 91 -27.70 -6.47 5.22
C LEU A 91 -26.56 -7.30 4.61
N PRO A 92 -25.45 -7.57 5.34
CA PRO A 92 -24.31 -8.32 4.78
C PRO A 92 -24.68 -9.65 4.13
N TRP A 93 -25.65 -10.39 4.69
CA TRP A 93 -26.18 -11.63 4.11
C TRP A 93 -26.69 -11.43 2.67
N SER A 94 -27.55 -10.44 2.49
CA SER A 94 -28.21 -10.14 1.22
C SER A 94 -27.23 -9.55 0.22
N ASP A 95 -26.36 -8.66 0.69
CA ASP A 95 -25.33 -8.05 -0.14
C ASP A 95 -24.32 -9.09 -0.62
N ASP A 96 -23.90 -10.02 0.24
CA ASP A 96 -22.99 -11.10 -0.15
C ASP A 96 -23.65 -12.12 -1.08
N GLN A 97 -24.93 -12.46 -0.88
CA GLN A 97 -25.69 -13.29 -1.83
C GLN A 97 -25.79 -12.61 -3.19
N LEU A 98 -26.18 -11.34 -3.23
CA LEU A 98 -26.27 -10.57 -4.46
C LEU A 98 -24.90 -10.47 -5.15
N ALA A 99 -23.84 -10.21 -4.39
CA ALA A 99 -22.47 -10.16 -4.90
C ALA A 99 -22.05 -11.51 -5.51
N GLY A 100 -22.41 -12.63 -4.86
CA GLY A 100 -22.16 -13.97 -5.37
C GLY A 100 -22.88 -14.25 -6.70
N VAL A 101 -24.16 -13.91 -6.80
CA VAL A 101 -24.95 -14.03 -8.05
C VAL A 101 -24.35 -13.16 -9.15
N ARG A 102 -24.10 -11.87 -8.86
CA ARG A 102 -23.52 -10.90 -9.79
C ARG A 102 -22.16 -11.35 -10.31
N ARG A 103 -21.29 -11.84 -9.42
CA ARG A 103 -19.93 -12.31 -9.80
C ARG A 103 -20.00 -13.43 -10.85
N VAL A 104 -20.90 -14.38 -10.67
CA VAL A 104 -21.05 -15.52 -11.59
C VAL A 104 -21.68 -15.09 -12.90
N LEU A 105 -22.74 -14.28 -12.87
CA LEU A 105 -23.41 -13.80 -14.09
C LEU A 105 -22.52 -12.85 -14.90
N ALA A 106 -21.82 -11.91 -14.26
CA ALA A 106 -20.93 -10.97 -14.95
C ALA A 106 -19.74 -11.68 -15.63
N ALA A 107 -19.22 -12.76 -15.03
CA ALA A 107 -18.11 -13.50 -15.59
C ALA A 107 -18.48 -14.30 -16.85
N GLU A 108 -19.70 -14.86 -16.93
CA GLU A 108 -20.08 -15.80 -17.99
C GLU A 108 -21.20 -15.31 -18.92
N ARG A 109 -21.95 -14.26 -18.54
CA ARG A 109 -23.06 -13.63 -19.29
C ARG A 109 -23.14 -12.11 -19.02
N PRO A 110 -22.14 -11.31 -19.45
CA PRO A 110 -22.06 -9.87 -19.14
C PRO A 110 -23.20 -9.01 -19.74
N GLY A 111 -23.98 -9.53 -20.70
CA GLY A 111 -25.13 -8.83 -21.30
C GLY A 111 -26.49 -9.09 -20.63
N SER A 112 -26.55 -9.88 -19.56
CA SER A 112 -27.82 -10.18 -18.87
C SER A 112 -28.25 -9.04 -17.94
N GLU A 113 -29.53 -8.66 -17.99
CA GLU A 113 -30.10 -7.60 -17.13
C GLU A 113 -30.58 -8.22 -15.81
N LEU A 114 -29.77 -8.13 -14.75
CA LEU A 114 -30.16 -8.55 -13.39
C LEU A 114 -30.85 -7.40 -12.65
N ARG A 115 -32.18 -7.49 -12.51
CA ARG A 115 -32.98 -6.62 -11.66
C ARG A 115 -33.10 -7.22 -10.26
N VAL A 116 -32.99 -6.38 -9.23
CA VAL A 116 -33.04 -6.81 -7.83
C VAL A 116 -34.17 -6.06 -7.14
N GLU A 117 -35.05 -6.79 -6.47
CA GLU A 117 -36.12 -6.22 -5.68
C GLU A 117 -36.10 -6.78 -4.26
N TYR A 118 -36.38 -5.92 -3.30
CA TYR A 118 -36.36 -6.23 -1.88
C TYR A 118 -37.79 -6.17 -1.35
N LEU A 119 -38.24 -7.26 -0.73
CA LEU A 119 -39.57 -7.34 -0.13
C LEU A 119 -39.61 -6.73 1.27
N ASP A 120 -38.45 -6.50 1.88
CA ASP A 120 -38.31 -5.95 3.24
C ASP A 120 -39.21 -6.64 4.29
N SER A 121 -39.38 -7.96 4.13
CA SER A 121 -40.33 -8.77 4.90
C SER A 121 -39.94 -8.95 6.35
N LYS A 122 -38.72 -8.55 6.72
CA LYS A 122 -38.21 -8.63 8.10
C LYS A 122 -38.49 -7.36 8.90
N HIS A 123 -38.60 -6.20 8.23
CA HIS A 123 -39.05 -4.96 8.86
C HIS A 123 -40.57 -4.83 8.87
N VAL A 124 -41.24 -5.22 7.78
CA VAL A 124 -42.70 -5.18 7.63
C VAL A 124 -43.29 -6.57 7.92
N GLN A 125 -44.32 -6.65 8.76
CA GLN A 125 -44.96 -7.94 9.05
C GLN A 125 -45.61 -8.49 7.78
N PRO A 126 -45.17 -9.67 7.27
CA PRO A 126 -45.76 -10.25 6.08
C PRO A 126 -47.24 -10.56 6.31
N SER A 127 -48.10 -10.10 5.41
CA SER A 127 -49.54 -10.35 5.48
C SER A 127 -50.09 -10.55 4.06
N PRO A 128 -51.23 -11.25 3.90
CA PRO A 128 -51.87 -11.37 2.59
C PRO A 128 -52.16 -10.01 1.95
N ALA A 129 -52.50 -9.00 2.76
CA ALA A 129 -52.72 -7.63 2.30
C ALA A 129 -51.43 -6.99 1.77
N TYR A 130 -50.30 -7.21 2.45
CA TYR A 130 -48.99 -6.75 2.01
C TYR A 130 -48.57 -7.38 0.68
N TYR A 131 -48.71 -8.70 0.56
CA TYR A 131 -48.38 -9.40 -0.69
C TYR A 131 -49.30 -9.01 -1.85
N ALA A 132 -50.59 -8.76 -1.61
CA ALA A 132 -51.50 -8.26 -2.64
C ALA A 132 -51.11 -6.87 -3.16
N GLN A 133 -50.62 -5.98 -2.28
CA GLN A 133 -50.12 -4.66 -2.70
C GLN A 133 -48.85 -4.78 -3.53
N LEU A 134 -47.91 -5.64 -3.12
CA LEU A 134 -46.70 -5.93 -3.89
C LEU A 134 -47.03 -6.58 -5.24
N GLU A 135 -47.98 -7.50 -5.31
CA GLU A 135 -48.42 -8.12 -6.54
C GLU A 135 -48.90 -7.07 -7.56
N ASN A 136 -49.77 -6.14 -7.14
CA ASN A 136 -50.23 -5.05 -8.00
C ASN A 136 -49.07 -4.17 -8.51
N LEU A 137 -48.11 -3.85 -7.65
CA LEU A 137 -46.92 -3.08 -8.03
C LEU A 137 -46.06 -3.84 -9.05
N PHE A 138 -45.80 -5.13 -8.82
CA PHE A 138 -44.97 -5.95 -9.70
C PHE A 138 -45.67 -6.24 -11.03
N ALA A 139 -46.99 -6.45 -11.02
CA ALA A 139 -47.79 -6.57 -12.22
C ALA A 139 -47.67 -5.34 -13.12
N SER A 140 -47.73 -4.13 -12.53
CA SER A 140 -47.52 -2.89 -13.27
C SER A 140 -46.07 -2.74 -13.78
N LYS A 141 -45.10 -3.07 -12.93
CA LYS A 141 -43.65 -2.88 -13.21
C LYS A 141 -43.09 -3.85 -14.25
N TYR A 142 -43.56 -5.10 -14.27
CA TYR A 142 -43.05 -6.16 -15.14
C TYR A 142 -44.06 -6.66 -16.19
N GLY A 143 -45.29 -6.14 -16.19
CA GLY A 143 -46.35 -6.57 -17.11
C GLY A 143 -46.01 -6.36 -18.60
N SER A 144 -45.32 -5.27 -18.95
CA SER A 144 -44.87 -5.02 -20.33
C SER A 144 -43.64 -5.82 -20.74
N ALA A 145 -42.92 -6.37 -19.75
CA ALA A 145 -41.55 -6.84 -19.89
C ALA A 145 -41.27 -7.97 -18.87
N PRO A 146 -41.88 -9.15 -19.04
CA PRO A 146 -41.76 -10.23 -18.08
C PRO A 146 -40.32 -10.74 -17.97
N PRO A 147 -39.87 -11.14 -16.77
CA PRO A 147 -38.55 -11.75 -16.59
C PRO A 147 -38.48 -13.13 -17.27
N SER A 148 -37.32 -13.49 -17.80
CA SER A 148 -37.04 -14.82 -18.35
C SER A 148 -36.73 -15.85 -17.27
N LEU A 149 -36.26 -15.39 -16.10
CA LEU A 149 -35.87 -16.22 -14.96
C LEU A 149 -36.14 -15.47 -13.66
N LEU A 150 -36.75 -16.15 -12.69
CA LEU A 150 -36.95 -15.66 -11.33
C LEU A 150 -35.89 -16.29 -10.42
N LEU A 151 -35.12 -15.47 -9.74
CA LEU A 151 -34.23 -15.86 -8.66
C LEU A 151 -34.85 -15.41 -7.34
N VAL A 152 -34.82 -16.25 -6.32
CA VAL A 152 -35.41 -15.90 -5.01
C VAL A 152 -34.44 -16.20 -3.87
N SER A 153 -34.47 -15.36 -2.84
CA SER A 153 -33.67 -15.48 -1.63
C SER A 153 -34.59 -15.52 -0.40
N ASP A 154 -34.56 -16.66 0.30
CA ASP A 154 -35.31 -16.96 1.52
C ASP A 154 -36.85 -17.12 1.31
N ASP A 155 -37.54 -17.62 2.34
CA ASP A 155 -38.91 -18.15 2.27
C ASP A 155 -39.95 -17.13 1.79
N ASP A 156 -39.89 -15.89 2.29
CA ASP A 156 -40.90 -14.86 1.96
C ASP A 156 -40.85 -14.49 0.47
N ALA A 157 -39.64 -14.38 -0.09
CA ALA A 157 -39.44 -14.15 -1.52
C ALA A 157 -39.90 -15.33 -2.36
N LEU A 158 -39.71 -16.57 -1.90
CA LEU A 158 -40.21 -17.74 -2.61
C LEU A 158 -41.75 -17.80 -2.62
N ASP A 159 -42.39 -17.56 -1.47
CA ASP A 159 -43.85 -17.57 -1.35
C ASP A 159 -44.47 -16.48 -2.25
N PHE A 160 -43.92 -15.26 -2.19
CA PHE A 160 -44.35 -14.18 -3.07
C PHE A 160 -44.08 -14.48 -4.55
N ALA A 161 -42.93 -15.09 -4.88
CA ALA A 161 -42.61 -15.46 -6.26
C ALA A 161 -43.55 -16.54 -6.81
N LEU A 162 -43.94 -17.52 -5.99
CA LEU A 162 -44.89 -18.56 -6.39
C LEU A 162 -46.27 -17.94 -6.68
N GLN A 163 -46.72 -17.01 -5.85
CA GLN A 163 -47.95 -16.24 -6.06
C GLN A 163 -47.86 -15.38 -7.34
N LEU A 164 -46.80 -14.58 -7.46
CA LEU A 164 -46.57 -13.70 -8.61
C LEU A 164 -46.46 -14.49 -9.92
N ARG A 165 -45.77 -15.65 -9.90
CA ARG A 165 -45.65 -16.54 -11.05
C ARG A 165 -47.01 -17.11 -11.45
N ALA A 166 -47.81 -17.58 -10.49
CA ALA A 166 -49.13 -18.14 -10.76
C ALA A 166 -50.08 -17.11 -11.38
N ALA A 167 -50.01 -15.85 -10.94
CA ALA A 167 -50.89 -14.78 -11.42
C ALA A 167 -50.43 -14.15 -12.75
N HIS A 168 -49.12 -13.99 -12.97
CA HIS A 168 -48.62 -13.16 -14.09
C HIS A 168 -47.61 -13.86 -15.01
N PHE A 169 -46.90 -14.91 -14.56
CA PHE A 169 -45.77 -15.47 -15.29
C PHE A 169 -45.69 -17.02 -15.23
N PRO A 170 -46.75 -17.78 -15.58
CA PRO A 170 -46.89 -19.20 -15.22
C PRO A 170 -45.74 -20.12 -15.70
N ASP A 171 -45.13 -19.82 -16.85
CA ASP A 171 -44.08 -20.64 -17.47
C ASP A 171 -42.65 -20.23 -17.09
N ARG A 172 -42.47 -19.32 -16.12
CA ARG A 172 -41.13 -18.81 -15.76
C ARG A 172 -40.48 -19.67 -14.68
N PRO A 173 -39.26 -20.19 -14.90
CA PRO A 173 -38.57 -20.99 -13.91
C PRO A 173 -38.20 -20.14 -12.69
N ILE A 174 -38.28 -20.75 -11.51
CA ILE A 174 -37.86 -20.15 -10.25
C ILE A 174 -36.63 -20.91 -9.75
N LEU A 175 -35.55 -20.18 -9.49
CA LEU A 175 -34.39 -20.70 -8.80
C LEU A 175 -34.28 -20.08 -7.40
N PHE A 176 -34.24 -20.90 -6.37
CA PHE A 176 -34.19 -20.43 -4.98
C PHE A 176 -32.81 -20.59 -4.34
N SER A 177 -32.56 -19.76 -3.32
CA SER A 177 -31.45 -19.91 -2.37
C SER A 177 -31.91 -19.55 -0.96
N GLY A 178 -31.25 -20.10 0.05
CA GLY A 178 -31.57 -19.80 1.45
C GLY A 178 -32.92 -20.35 1.92
N ILE A 179 -33.41 -21.44 1.30
CA ILE A 179 -34.67 -22.10 1.67
C ILE A 179 -34.39 -23.37 2.47
N ALA A 180 -35.14 -23.62 3.53
CA ALA A 180 -34.98 -24.82 4.34
C ALA A 180 -35.30 -26.12 3.57
N GLU A 181 -34.47 -27.16 3.75
CA GLU A 181 -34.68 -28.49 3.12
C GLU A 181 -36.02 -29.13 3.54
N SER A 182 -36.60 -28.74 4.68
CA SER A 182 -37.94 -29.19 5.12
C SER A 182 -39.04 -28.89 4.10
N ARG A 183 -38.86 -27.89 3.23
CA ARG A 183 -39.81 -27.54 2.16
C ARG A 183 -39.61 -28.33 0.88
N GLN A 184 -38.64 -29.26 0.82
CA GLN A 184 -38.36 -30.03 -0.40
C GLN A 184 -39.59 -30.79 -0.91
N ALA A 185 -40.39 -31.39 -0.02
CA ALA A 185 -41.59 -32.13 -0.40
C ALA A 185 -42.68 -31.23 -1.02
N GLU A 186 -42.83 -30.01 -0.49
CA GLU A 186 -43.73 -28.97 -1.03
C GLU A 186 -43.25 -28.51 -2.41
N LEU A 187 -41.95 -28.21 -2.54
CA LEU A 187 -41.37 -27.69 -3.77
C LEU A 187 -41.29 -28.74 -4.89
N ALA A 188 -41.23 -30.03 -4.55
CA ALA A 188 -41.29 -31.13 -5.51
C ALA A 188 -42.62 -31.17 -6.30
N LEU A 189 -43.68 -30.51 -5.81
CA LEU A 189 -44.95 -30.36 -6.54
C LEU A 189 -44.87 -29.35 -7.68
N HIS A 190 -43.83 -28.51 -7.72
CA HIS A 190 -43.62 -27.49 -8.74
C HIS A 190 -42.48 -27.91 -9.69
N ARG A 191 -42.82 -28.30 -10.93
CA ARG A 191 -41.85 -28.83 -11.90
C ARG A 191 -40.69 -27.88 -12.24
N ASP A 192 -40.97 -26.59 -12.43
CA ASP A 192 -39.97 -25.58 -12.82
C ASP A 192 -39.38 -24.81 -11.63
N VAL A 193 -39.30 -25.44 -10.46
CA VAL A 193 -38.69 -24.86 -9.26
C VAL A 193 -37.49 -25.71 -8.85
N SER A 194 -36.31 -25.09 -8.86
CA SER A 194 -35.07 -25.72 -8.41
C SER A 194 -34.26 -24.72 -7.59
N GLY A 195 -33.15 -25.12 -6.99
CA GLY A 195 -32.39 -24.19 -6.17
C GLY A 195 -31.35 -24.83 -5.29
N VAL A 196 -30.87 -24.01 -4.36
CA VAL A 196 -29.90 -24.38 -3.34
C VAL A 196 -30.60 -24.27 -1.99
N PHE A 197 -30.77 -25.40 -1.31
CA PHE A 197 -31.26 -25.40 0.05
C PHE A 197 -30.23 -24.73 0.97
N ASP A 198 -30.75 -24.05 1.99
CA ASP A 198 -29.98 -23.67 3.16
C ASP A 198 -29.65 -24.98 3.89
N ASP A 199 -28.46 -25.55 3.62
CA ASP A 199 -27.96 -26.74 4.31
C ASP A 199 -27.51 -26.34 5.72
N GLU A 200 -28.46 -25.85 6.51
CA GLU A 200 -28.35 -25.79 7.96
C GLU A 200 -28.55 -27.19 8.52
N ASP A 201 -27.56 -28.05 8.33
CA ASP A 201 -27.48 -29.29 9.10
C ASP A 201 -27.03 -28.94 10.53
N VAL A 202 -27.94 -28.30 11.27
CA VAL A 202 -27.74 -27.96 12.68
C VAL A 202 -27.44 -29.23 13.47
N ALA A 203 -27.91 -30.40 13.02
CA ALA A 203 -27.54 -31.68 13.62
C ALA A 203 -26.05 -32.00 13.46
N ARG A 204 -25.45 -31.77 12.28
CA ARG A 204 -23.98 -31.85 12.10
C ARG A 204 -23.25 -30.79 12.91
N ASN A 205 -23.84 -29.60 13.09
CA ASN A 205 -23.24 -28.56 13.90
C ASN A 205 -23.25 -28.95 15.40
N VAL A 206 -24.37 -29.48 15.89
CA VAL A 206 -24.50 -30.07 17.23
C VAL A 206 -23.53 -31.23 17.43
N ALA A 207 -23.47 -32.17 16.49
CA ALA A 207 -22.51 -33.29 16.55
C ALA A 207 -21.05 -32.82 16.58
N LEU A 208 -20.70 -31.82 15.75
CA LEU A 208 -19.37 -31.21 15.75
C LEU A 208 -19.06 -30.55 17.10
N MET A 209 -19.99 -29.76 17.65
CA MET A 209 -19.80 -29.07 18.91
C MET A 209 -19.67 -30.03 20.09
N LEU A 210 -20.51 -31.07 20.16
CA LEU A 210 -20.42 -32.10 21.19
C LEU A 210 -19.11 -32.91 21.07
N GLY A 211 -18.60 -33.11 19.86
CA GLY A 211 -17.28 -33.71 19.63
C GLY A 211 -16.12 -32.84 20.14
N LEU A 212 -16.21 -31.52 19.99
CA LEU A 212 -15.20 -30.58 20.47
C LEU A 212 -15.31 -30.29 21.98
N LEU A 213 -16.54 -30.34 22.52
CA LEU A 213 -16.87 -30.01 23.91
C LEU A 213 -17.72 -31.13 24.52
N PRO A 214 -17.11 -32.30 24.84
CA PRO A 214 -17.84 -33.49 25.29
C PRO A 214 -18.45 -33.37 26.69
N LYS A 215 -18.07 -32.35 27.48
CA LYS A 215 -18.62 -32.07 28.82
C LYS A 215 -19.94 -31.30 28.78
N THR A 216 -20.47 -31.02 27.59
CA THR A 216 -21.69 -30.22 27.41
C THR A 216 -22.91 -30.97 27.95
N LYS A 217 -23.65 -30.34 28.86
CA LYS A 217 -24.88 -30.90 29.46
C LYS A 217 -26.16 -30.33 28.87
N ARG A 218 -26.10 -29.10 28.37
CA ARG A 218 -27.26 -28.36 27.90
C ARG A 218 -26.95 -27.58 26.63
N LEU A 219 -27.86 -27.66 25.68
CA LEU A 219 -27.84 -26.96 24.41
C LEU A 219 -28.96 -25.93 24.44
N VAL A 220 -28.59 -24.65 24.36
CA VAL A 220 -29.49 -23.50 24.45
C VAL A 220 -29.62 -22.87 23.07
N PHE A 221 -30.82 -22.74 22.54
CA PHE A 221 -31.09 -22.20 21.20
C PHE A 221 -31.78 -20.85 21.32
N ILE A 222 -31.13 -19.78 20.88
CA ILE A 222 -31.68 -18.41 20.91
C ILE A 222 -32.28 -18.10 19.55
N HIS A 223 -33.57 -17.77 19.53
CA HIS A 223 -34.33 -17.63 18.30
C HIS A 223 -35.56 -16.72 18.49
N ASP A 224 -36.01 -16.05 17.41
CA ASP A 224 -37.19 -15.18 17.46
C ASP A 224 -38.49 -15.95 17.11
N GLN A 225 -39.60 -15.22 16.98
CA GLN A 225 -40.89 -15.79 16.57
C GLN A 225 -41.14 -15.72 15.06
N SER A 226 -40.12 -15.45 14.24
CA SER A 226 -40.25 -15.48 12.79
C SER A 226 -40.46 -16.91 12.30
N ARG A 227 -41.15 -17.06 11.17
CA ARG A 227 -41.44 -18.37 10.57
C ARG A 227 -40.17 -19.17 10.29
N SER A 228 -39.15 -18.53 9.70
CA SER A 228 -37.85 -19.14 9.42
C SER A 228 -37.15 -19.62 10.70
N SER A 229 -37.25 -18.85 11.79
CA SER A 229 -36.70 -19.22 13.09
C SER A 229 -37.46 -20.38 13.74
N LEU A 230 -38.80 -20.40 13.66
CA LEU A 230 -39.63 -21.47 14.21
C LEU A 230 -39.39 -22.79 13.47
N ALA A 231 -39.23 -22.76 12.15
CA ALA A 231 -38.89 -23.94 11.36
C ALA A 231 -37.53 -24.56 11.76
N GLN A 232 -36.52 -23.71 12.03
CA GLN A 232 -35.23 -24.15 12.57
C GLN A 232 -35.38 -24.80 13.96
N ALA A 233 -36.14 -24.15 14.85
CA ALA A 233 -36.39 -24.66 16.20
C ALA A 233 -37.12 -26.02 16.18
N GLU A 234 -38.12 -26.21 15.32
CA GLU A 234 -38.83 -27.48 15.16
C GLU A 234 -37.90 -28.59 14.65
N SER A 235 -37.03 -28.28 13.69
CA SER A 235 -36.02 -29.22 13.19
C SER A 235 -35.08 -29.70 14.32
N LEU A 236 -34.63 -28.78 15.16
CA LEU A 236 -33.82 -29.06 16.35
C LEU A 236 -34.58 -29.84 17.42
N HIS A 237 -35.87 -29.57 17.60
CA HIS A 237 -36.71 -30.29 18.55
C HIS A 237 -36.83 -31.77 18.17
N ARG A 238 -36.94 -32.08 16.88
CA ARG A 238 -36.92 -33.46 16.36
C ARG A 238 -35.58 -34.16 16.56
N LEU A 239 -34.50 -33.41 16.75
CA LEU A 239 -33.17 -33.95 16.99
C LEU A 239 -32.95 -34.33 18.47
N ALA A 240 -33.64 -33.68 19.41
CA ALA A 240 -33.45 -33.88 20.85
C ALA A 240 -33.48 -35.35 21.31
N PRO A 241 -34.39 -36.23 20.79
CA PRO A 241 -34.39 -37.66 21.17
C PRO A 241 -33.12 -38.43 20.81
N GLN A 242 -32.31 -37.94 19.86
CA GLN A 242 -31.04 -38.58 19.46
C GLN A 242 -29.90 -38.32 20.47
N TYR A 243 -30.10 -37.37 21.39
CA TYR A 243 -29.09 -36.92 22.36
C TYR A 243 -29.68 -36.96 23.78
N PRO A 244 -30.02 -38.15 24.33
CA PRO A 244 -30.72 -38.28 25.61
C PRO A 244 -29.93 -37.80 26.83
N GLU A 245 -28.60 -37.70 26.70
CA GLU A 245 -27.70 -37.21 27.74
C GLU A 245 -27.62 -35.66 27.80
N GLN A 246 -28.16 -34.97 26.79
CA GLN A 246 -28.15 -33.51 26.69
C GLN A 246 -29.56 -32.94 26.84
N SER A 247 -29.68 -31.86 27.62
CA SER A 247 -30.93 -31.09 27.70
C SER A 247 -31.00 -30.04 26.58
N PHE A 248 -32.13 -29.96 25.88
CA PHE A 248 -32.37 -28.96 24.85
C PHE A 248 -33.28 -27.87 25.42
N GLU A 249 -32.81 -26.62 25.42
CA GLU A 249 -33.53 -25.44 25.91
C GLU A 249 -33.73 -24.46 24.75
N PHE A 250 -34.98 -24.06 24.48
CA PHE A 250 -35.32 -23.09 23.45
C PHE A 250 -35.70 -21.76 24.10
N VAL A 251 -34.94 -20.71 23.81
CA VAL A 251 -35.11 -19.36 24.34
C VAL A 251 -35.77 -18.51 23.27
N THR A 252 -37.07 -18.22 23.45
CA THR A 252 -37.88 -17.44 22.52
C THR A 252 -38.91 -16.58 23.26
N GLY A 253 -39.42 -15.54 22.60
CA GLY A 253 -40.47 -14.68 23.17
C GLY A 253 -40.03 -13.85 24.39
N LEU A 254 -38.75 -13.53 24.50
CA LEU A 254 -38.19 -12.72 25.59
C LEU A 254 -37.70 -11.35 25.08
N SER A 255 -37.59 -10.38 25.99
CA SER A 255 -36.91 -9.11 25.70
C SER A 255 -35.39 -9.32 25.60
N VAL A 256 -34.67 -8.41 24.93
CA VAL A 256 -33.20 -8.46 24.89
C VAL A 256 -32.59 -8.52 26.29
N ALA A 257 -33.11 -7.75 27.24
CA ALA A 257 -32.59 -7.69 28.60
C ALA A 257 -32.72 -9.05 29.32
N ASP A 258 -33.84 -9.74 29.11
CA ASP A 258 -34.09 -11.05 29.69
C ASP A 258 -33.21 -12.14 29.06
N ILE A 259 -32.98 -12.08 27.74
CA ILE A 259 -32.07 -13.00 27.06
C ILE A 259 -30.64 -12.81 27.58
N GLN A 260 -30.19 -11.57 27.77
CA GLN A 260 -28.88 -11.29 28.37
C GLN A 260 -28.79 -11.76 29.83
N ALA A 261 -29.85 -11.61 30.62
CA ALA A 261 -29.91 -12.15 31.97
C ALA A 261 -29.81 -13.69 31.96
N ARG A 262 -30.49 -14.36 31.03
CA ARG A 262 -30.42 -15.81 30.86
C ARG A 262 -29.02 -16.27 30.46
N LEU A 263 -28.40 -15.61 29.50
CA LEU A 263 -27.03 -15.90 29.04
C LEU A 263 -25.98 -15.76 30.15
N ARG A 264 -26.15 -14.79 31.06
CA ARG A 264 -25.27 -14.59 32.22
C ARG A 264 -25.41 -15.68 33.28
N ALA A 265 -26.55 -16.38 33.31
CA ALA A 265 -26.82 -17.47 34.24
C ALA A 265 -26.30 -18.84 33.74
N LEU A 266 -25.85 -18.93 32.48
CA LEU A 266 -25.23 -20.13 31.92
C LEU A 266 -23.78 -20.28 32.39
N ASP A 267 -23.26 -21.50 32.33
CA ASP A 267 -21.86 -21.83 32.65
C ASP A 267 -21.12 -22.45 31.45
N ALA A 268 -19.83 -22.78 31.63
CA ALA A 268 -18.97 -23.29 30.57
C ALA A 268 -19.35 -24.70 30.06
N SER A 269 -20.26 -25.41 30.73
CA SER A 269 -20.82 -26.71 30.31
C SER A 269 -22.13 -26.59 29.54
N ASP A 270 -22.63 -25.37 29.37
CA ASP A 270 -23.75 -25.05 28.47
C ASP A 270 -23.21 -24.61 27.11
N LEU A 271 -23.97 -24.83 26.04
CA LEU A 271 -23.58 -24.45 24.68
C LEU A 271 -24.72 -23.72 24.00
N VAL A 272 -24.46 -22.51 23.49
CA VAL A 272 -25.50 -21.62 22.99
C VAL A 272 -25.43 -21.54 21.47
N PHE A 273 -26.51 -21.92 20.79
CA PHE A 273 -26.67 -21.78 19.35
C PHE A 273 -27.39 -20.49 19.02
N LEU A 274 -26.75 -19.68 18.20
CA LEU A 274 -27.29 -18.44 17.65
C LEU A 274 -28.03 -18.78 16.36
N LEU A 275 -29.35 -18.94 16.47
CA LEU A 275 -30.23 -19.06 15.31
C LEU A 275 -30.60 -17.67 14.79
N THR A 276 -31.57 -17.61 13.88
CA THR A 276 -32.08 -16.35 13.35
C THR A 276 -32.81 -15.57 14.44
N PHE A 277 -32.40 -14.31 14.68
CA PHE A 277 -33.02 -13.41 15.66
C PHE A 277 -33.04 -11.98 15.13
N ASN A 278 -34.22 -11.53 14.70
CA ASN A 278 -34.45 -10.19 14.16
C ASN A 278 -35.27 -9.32 15.10
N ARG A 279 -36.10 -9.91 15.97
CA ARG A 279 -37.06 -9.16 16.79
C ARG A 279 -37.23 -9.79 18.17
N ASP A 280 -37.32 -8.95 19.20
CA ASP A 280 -37.60 -9.38 20.57
C ASP A 280 -39.10 -9.29 20.94
N ALA A 281 -39.45 -9.71 22.17
CA ALA A 281 -40.83 -9.67 22.66
C ALA A 281 -41.45 -8.26 22.77
N THR A 282 -40.62 -7.21 22.80
CA THR A 282 -41.06 -5.81 22.85
C THR A 282 -41.33 -5.23 21.46
N GLY A 283 -41.05 -6.01 20.42
CA GLY A 283 -41.15 -5.58 19.03
C GLY A 283 -39.90 -4.87 18.52
N ARG A 284 -38.84 -4.76 19.33
CA ARG A 284 -37.58 -4.13 18.94
C ARG A 284 -36.91 -4.96 17.85
N VAL A 285 -36.67 -4.32 16.70
CA VAL A 285 -35.90 -4.92 15.60
C VAL A 285 -34.41 -4.72 15.86
N LEU A 286 -33.63 -5.78 15.68
CA LEU A 286 -32.18 -5.78 15.85
C LEU A 286 -31.54 -6.39 14.62
N THR A 287 -30.41 -5.83 14.20
CA THR A 287 -29.56 -6.47 13.21
C THR A 287 -28.87 -7.70 13.83
N HIS A 288 -28.50 -8.67 13.00
CA HIS A 288 -27.71 -9.85 13.42
C HIS A 288 -26.39 -9.45 14.08
N ALA A 289 -25.76 -8.38 13.59
CA ALA A 289 -24.53 -7.85 14.16
C ALA A 289 -24.74 -7.33 15.58
N GLU A 290 -25.81 -6.55 15.81
CA GLU A 290 -26.17 -6.02 17.13
C GLU A 290 -26.55 -7.12 18.10
N SER A 291 -27.46 -8.03 17.72
CA SER A 291 -27.91 -9.12 18.58
C SER A 291 -26.72 -10.01 18.97
N THR A 292 -25.88 -10.41 18.01
CA THR A 292 -24.66 -11.18 18.29
C THR A 292 -23.71 -10.44 19.23
N ALA A 293 -23.54 -9.11 19.09
CA ALA A 293 -22.72 -8.33 20.02
C ALA A 293 -23.24 -8.41 21.45
N LEU A 294 -24.55 -8.27 21.61
CA LEU A 294 -25.25 -8.32 22.89
C LEU A 294 -25.13 -9.71 23.53
N TRP A 295 -25.17 -10.77 22.72
CA TRP A 295 -24.97 -12.15 23.17
C TRP A 295 -23.53 -12.41 23.58
N VAL A 296 -22.54 -12.00 22.79
CA VAL A 296 -21.10 -12.13 23.13
C VAL A 296 -20.77 -11.40 24.43
N ALA A 297 -21.31 -10.20 24.64
CA ALA A 297 -21.08 -9.42 25.84
C ALA A 297 -21.70 -10.05 27.11
N ALA A 298 -22.79 -10.81 26.96
CA ALA A 298 -23.52 -11.41 28.09
C ALA A 298 -23.12 -12.87 28.38
N ALA A 299 -22.72 -13.64 27.36
CA ALA A 299 -22.54 -15.08 27.46
C ALA A 299 -21.30 -15.47 28.27
N ARG A 300 -21.51 -16.38 29.23
CA ARG A 300 -20.46 -17.09 29.98
C ARG A 300 -20.22 -18.52 29.47
N SER A 301 -20.85 -18.87 28.36
CA SER A 301 -20.80 -20.16 27.67
C SER A 301 -20.32 -19.98 26.23
N PRO A 302 -19.82 -21.04 25.56
CA PRO A 302 -19.50 -21.00 24.14
C PRO A 302 -20.73 -20.66 23.27
N LEU A 303 -20.57 -19.66 22.41
CA LEU A 303 -21.57 -19.27 21.40
C LEU A 303 -21.24 -19.90 20.05
N VAL A 304 -22.22 -20.51 19.41
CA VAL A 304 -22.09 -21.23 18.15
C VAL A 304 -22.95 -20.57 17.10
N ALA A 305 -22.35 -20.24 15.97
CA ALA A 305 -23.05 -19.73 14.80
C ALA A 305 -23.16 -20.83 13.74
N SER A 306 -24.22 -20.79 12.95
CA SER A 306 -24.39 -21.62 11.74
C SER A 306 -24.34 -20.79 10.44
N LYS A 307 -24.46 -19.45 10.55
CA LYS A 307 -24.36 -18.49 9.45
C LYS A 307 -23.27 -17.47 9.74
N ASP A 308 -22.54 -17.10 8.69
CA ASP A 308 -21.47 -16.10 8.75
C ASP A 308 -21.92 -14.72 9.26
N ILE A 309 -23.18 -14.34 9.08
CA ILE A 309 -23.75 -13.12 9.66
C ILE A 309 -23.70 -13.06 11.20
N ASN A 310 -23.66 -14.21 11.85
CA ASN A 310 -23.52 -14.33 13.30
C ASN A 310 -22.06 -14.55 13.73
N MET A 311 -21.10 -14.57 12.78
CA MET A 311 -19.68 -14.68 13.10
C MET A 311 -19.12 -13.31 13.50
N ARG A 312 -18.73 -13.19 14.77
CA ARG A 312 -18.04 -12.02 15.33
C ARG A 312 -16.96 -12.45 16.32
N PRO A 313 -15.96 -11.59 16.62
CA PRO A 313 -15.01 -11.87 17.70
C PRO A 313 -15.76 -12.25 18.99
N GLY A 314 -15.33 -13.34 19.62
CA GLY A 314 -15.97 -13.91 20.82
C GLY A 314 -16.96 -15.05 20.57
N VAL A 315 -17.49 -15.20 19.35
CA VAL A 315 -18.26 -16.39 18.94
C VAL A 315 -17.29 -17.53 18.67
N LEU A 316 -17.57 -18.76 19.13
CA LEU A 316 -16.69 -19.92 18.90
C LEU A 316 -16.58 -20.27 17.41
N GLY A 317 -17.72 -20.30 16.74
CA GLY A 317 -17.85 -20.70 15.35
C GLY A 317 -18.64 -21.99 15.21
N GLY A 318 -18.40 -22.73 14.13
CA GLY A 318 -19.17 -23.91 13.76
C GLY A 318 -19.10 -24.16 12.26
N ARG A 319 -19.95 -25.07 11.75
CA ARG A 319 -20.15 -25.22 10.31
C ARG A 319 -20.93 -24.02 9.79
N GLN A 320 -20.25 -23.14 9.05
CA GLN A 320 -20.84 -21.90 8.54
C GLN A 320 -21.31 -22.07 7.10
N VAL A 321 -22.52 -21.60 6.82
CA VAL A 321 -22.97 -21.25 5.47
C VAL A 321 -22.69 -19.77 5.26
N THR A 322 -22.15 -19.41 4.09
CA THR A 322 -21.88 -18.01 3.73
C THR A 322 -22.85 -17.49 2.68
N GLY A 323 -23.26 -16.23 2.81
CA GLY A 323 -24.14 -15.58 1.84
C GLY A 323 -23.54 -15.60 0.43
N ARG A 324 -22.23 -15.34 0.33
CA ARG A 324 -21.50 -15.38 -0.95
C ARG A 324 -21.52 -16.76 -1.60
N GLN A 325 -21.30 -17.84 -0.84
CA GLN A 325 -21.34 -19.20 -1.42
C GLN A 325 -22.74 -19.59 -1.90
N GLN A 326 -23.78 -19.21 -1.15
CA GLN A 326 -25.18 -19.40 -1.56
C GLN A 326 -25.49 -18.64 -2.86
N GLY A 327 -25.11 -17.36 -2.93
CA GLY A 327 -25.28 -16.54 -4.12
C GLY A 327 -24.54 -17.08 -5.34
N GLU A 328 -23.31 -17.54 -5.18
CA GLU A 328 -22.53 -18.13 -6.27
C GLU A 328 -23.11 -19.46 -6.75
N ALA A 329 -23.65 -20.27 -5.85
CA ALA A 329 -24.32 -21.51 -6.21
C ALA A 329 -25.61 -21.23 -6.99
N LEU A 330 -26.41 -20.26 -6.53
CA LEU A 330 -27.60 -19.79 -7.23
C LEU A 330 -27.27 -19.23 -8.63
N GLY A 331 -26.22 -18.40 -8.73
CA GLY A 331 -25.73 -17.88 -10.01
C GLY A 331 -25.30 -18.99 -10.98
N ARG A 332 -24.65 -20.05 -10.48
CA ARG A 332 -24.27 -21.22 -11.30
C ARG A 332 -25.49 -21.99 -11.81
N LEU A 333 -26.54 -22.13 -11.00
CA LEU A 333 -27.81 -22.72 -11.44
C LEU A 333 -28.50 -21.82 -12.49
N ALA A 334 -28.49 -20.50 -12.28
CA ALA A 334 -29.03 -19.54 -13.24
C ALA A 334 -28.35 -19.67 -14.61
N LEU A 335 -27.02 -19.78 -14.65
CA LEU A 335 -26.28 -19.99 -15.89
C LEU A 335 -26.67 -21.27 -16.63
N ARG A 336 -27.00 -22.36 -15.91
CA ARG A 336 -27.48 -23.61 -16.53
C ARG A 336 -28.81 -23.39 -17.23
N VAL A 337 -29.76 -22.73 -16.56
CA VAL A 337 -31.07 -22.41 -17.14
C VAL A 337 -30.94 -21.47 -18.34
N LEU A 338 -30.13 -20.42 -18.22
CA LEU A 338 -29.86 -19.46 -19.31
C LEU A 338 -29.11 -20.08 -20.50
N ARG A 339 -28.44 -21.21 -20.30
CA ARG A 339 -27.82 -22.02 -21.39
C ARG A 339 -28.81 -22.98 -22.07
N GLY A 340 -30.08 -22.97 -21.67
CA GLY A 340 -31.13 -23.80 -22.26
C GLY A 340 -31.36 -25.13 -21.55
N GLU A 341 -30.77 -25.37 -20.38
CA GLU A 341 -31.14 -26.51 -19.55
C GLU A 341 -32.48 -26.24 -18.86
N ALA A 342 -33.47 -27.12 -19.06
CA ALA A 342 -34.77 -26.98 -18.39
C ALA A 342 -34.61 -27.07 -16.86
N ALA A 343 -35.25 -26.16 -16.11
CA ALA A 343 -35.16 -26.12 -14.66
C ALA A 343 -35.63 -27.44 -14.01
N GLU A 344 -36.62 -28.13 -14.61
CA GLU A 344 -37.09 -29.46 -14.20
C GLU A 344 -35.98 -30.52 -14.13
N ARG A 345 -34.93 -30.39 -14.96
CA ARG A 345 -33.80 -31.34 -15.03
C ARG A 345 -32.67 -31.00 -14.07
N ILE A 346 -32.75 -29.86 -13.40
CA ILE A 346 -31.78 -29.42 -12.41
C ILE A 346 -32.29 -29.87 -11.04
N PRO A 347 -31.72 -30.94 -10.44
CA PRO A 347 -32.13 -31.32 -9.09
C PRO A 347 -31.71 -30.22 -8.09
N PRO A 348 -32.57 -29.88 -7.11
CA PRO A 348 -32.19 -29.03 -6.00
C PRO A 348 -30.93 -29.56 -5.31
N GLN A 349 -30.03 -28.65 -4.94
CA GLN A 349 -28.74 -28.98 -4.34
C GLN A 349 -28.69 -28.50 -2.90
N ARG A 350 -27.80 -29.08 -2.10
CA ARG A 350 -27.49 -28.59 -0.76
C ARG A 350 -26.41 -27.54 -0.80
N GLY A 351 -26.55 -26.50 0.02
CA GLY A 351 -25.51 -25.49 0.23
C GLY A 351 -24.22 -26.08 0.79
N ALA A 352 -23.07 -25.49 0.45
CA ALA A 352 -21.79 -25.92 1.01
C ALA A 352 -21.54 -25.21 2.34
N ALA A 353 -21.40 -25.97 3.43
CA ALA A 353 -21.02 -25.44 4.75
C ALA A 353 -19.54 -25.74 5.07
N THR A 354 -18.80 -24.71 5.49
CA THR A 354 -17.37 -24.81 5.83
C THR A 354 -17.18 -24.69 7.34
N PRO A 355 -16.49 -25.62 8.02
CA PRO A 355 -16.12 -25.45 9.42
C PRO A 355 -15.26 -24.18 9.58
N THR A 356 -15.76 -23.21 10.33
CA THR A 356 -15.09 -21.92 10.54
C THR A 356 -15.15 -21.54 12.01
N PHE A 357 -14.01 -21.18 12.59
CA PHE A 357 -13.86 -20.91 14.02
C PHE A 357 -13.04 -19.66 14.28
N ASN A 358 -13.31 -18.93 15.36
CA ASN A 358 -12.48 -17.80 15.79
C ASN A 358 -11.31 -18.29 16.65
N HIS A 359 -10.10 -17.82 16.36
CA HIS A 359 -8.88 -18.18 17.07
C HIS A 359 -8.96 -17.86 18.57
N ASP A 360 -9.37 -16.63 18.92
CA ASP A 360 -9.45 -16.20 20.31
C ASP A 360 -10.48 -17.02 21.10
N ALA A 361 -11.58 -17.41 20.46
CA ALA A 361 -12.60 -18.24 21.08
C ALA A 361 -12.13 -19.69 21.25
N LEU A 362 -11.39 -20.26 20.28
CA LEU A 362 -10.74 -21.57 20.44
C LEU A 362 -9.78 -21.58 21.63
N GLN A 363 -8.97 -20.52 21.80
CA GLN A 363 -8.10 -20.37 22.95
C GLN A 363 -8.88 -20.25 24.27
N ARG A 364 -9.90 -19.37 24.30
CA ARG A 364 -10.74 -19.14 25.49
C ARG A 364 -11.39 -20.42 26.01
N TRP A 365 -11.82 -21.31 25.11
CA TRP A 365 -12.48 -22.57 25.46
C TRP A 365 -11.55 -23.78 25.47
N GLY A 366 -10.24 -23.59 25.29
CA GLY A 366 -9.24 -24.65 25.38
C GLY A 366 -9.34 -25.72 24.27
N ILE A 367 -9.85 -25.36 23.09
CA ILE A 367 -10.01 -26.28 21.96
C ILE A 367 -8.72 -26.30 21.14
N ALA A 368 -8.04 -27.45 21.12
CA ALA A 368 -6.81 -27.61 20.36
C ALA A 368 -7.08 -27.57 18.84
N PRO A 369 -6.26 -26.85 18.03
CA PRO A 369 -6.44 -26.81 16.57
C PRO A 369 -6.40 -28.20 15.90
N ALA A 370 -5.70 -29.17 16.48
CA ALA A 370 -5.64 -30.55 15.99
C ALA A 370 -6.96 -31.32 16.13
N ALA A 371 -7.88 -30.87 17.00
CA ALA A 371 -9.21 -31.45 17.15
C ALA A 371 -10.19 -30.96 16.06
N LEU A 372 -9.81 -29.94 15.28
CA LEU A 372 -10.67 -29.36 14.26
C LEU A 372 -10.71 -30.25 12.99
N PRO A 373 -11.85 -30.33 12.29
CA PRO A 373 -11.95 -31.07 11.03
C PRO A 373 -10.99 -30.56 9.94
N ALA A 374 -10.63 -31.43 8.99
CA ALA A 374 -9.86 -31.02 7.82
C ALA A 374 -10.62 -29.96 7.00
N GLY A 375 -9.89 -28.98 6.46
CA GLY A 375 -10.49 -27.86 5.71
C GLY A 375 -11.12 -26.78 6.59
N THR A 376 -10.90 -26.81 7.91
CA THR A 376 -11.35 -25.75 8.83
C THR A 376 -10.64 -24.44 8.55
N VAL A 377 -11.42 -23.36 8.48
CA VAL A 377 -10.92 -21.98 8.40
C VAL A 377 -10.87 -21.40 9.82
N VAL A 378 -9.71 -20.93 10.25
CA VAL A 378 -9.55 -20.28 11.57
C VAL A 378 -9.37 -18.77 11.37
N LEU A 379 -10.37 -18.00 11.80
CA LEU A 379 -10.39 -16.55 11.72
C LEU A 379 -9.55 -15.94 12.84
N GLY A 380 -8.74 -14.92 12.55
CA GLY A 380 -7.93 -14.22 13.55
C GLY A 380 -6.71 -15.00 14.05
N ALA A 381 -6.33 -16.12 13.41
CA ALA A 381 -5.12 -16.83 13.77
C ALA A 381 -3.87 -15.99 13.40
N PRO A 382 -2.87 -15.88 14.28
CA PRO A 382 -1.61 -15.23 13.94
C PRO A 382 -0.93 -16.00 12.80
N PRO A 383 -0.30 -15.31 11.85
CA PRO A 383 0.42 -15.98 10.76
C PRO A 383 1.51 -16.90 11.34
N PRO A 384 1.75 -18.06 10.74
CA PRO A 384 2.75 -19.00 11.26
C PRO A 384 4.14 -18.34 11.35
N LEU A 385 4.86 -18.62 12.44
CA LEU A 385 6.21 -18.10 12.72
C LEU A 385 7.19 -18.30 11.53
N SER A 386 7.01 -19.39 10.77
CA SER A 386 7.80 -19.69 9.58
C SER A 386 7.60 -18.68 8.46
N GLU A 387 6.39 -18.14 8.28
CA GLU A 387 6.13 -17.11 7.27
C GLU A 387 6.62 -15.73 7.72
N THR A 388 6.59 -15.48 9.03
CA THR A 388 7.07 -14.21 9.61
C THR A 388 8.60 -14.11 9.63
N ILE A 389 9.32 -15.18 9.97
CA ILE A 389 10.79 -15.16 10.14
C ILE A 389 11.55 -15.31 8.81
N ARG A 390 10.99 -16.01 7.83
CA ARG A 390 11.62 -16.28 6.52
C ARG A 390 12.22 -15.05 5.82
N PRO A 391 11.54 -13.89 5.71
CA PRO A 391 12.12 -12.72 5.06
C PRO A 391 13.27 -12.08 5.87
N HIS A 392 13.34 -12.29 7.18
CA HIS A 392 14.33 -11.65 8.06
C HIS A 392 15.61 -12.47 8.26
N LEU A 393 15.57 -13.78 8.01
CA LEU A 393 16.72 -14.68 8.22
C LEU A 393 17.93 -14.32 7.32
N ALA A 394 17.67 -13.90 6.09
CA ALA A 394 18.73 -13.49 5.16
C ALA A 394 19.45 -12.22 5.63
N TRP A 395 18.69 -11.24 6.14
CA TRP A 395 19.24 -9.99 6.66
C TRP A 395 20.08 -10.19 7.92
N LEU A 396 19.66 -11.11 8.81
CA LEU A 396 20.43 -11.45 10.02
C LEU A 396 21.82 -12.01 9.67
N LEU A 397 21.91 -12.85 8.64
CA LEU A 397 23.20 -13.42 8.18
C LEU A 397 24.13 -12.35 7.58
N VAL A 398 23.57 -11.39 6.83
CA VAL A 398 24.33 -10.25 6.29
C VAL A 398 24.89 -9.37 7.41
N LEU A 399 24.08 -9.09 8.44
CA LEU A 399 24.49 -8.28 9.59
C LEU A 399 25.67 -8.90 10.35
N ILE A 400 25.61 -10.22 10.61
CA ILE A 400 26.69 -10.96 11.29
C ILE A 400 27.98 -10.89 10.48
N GLY A 401 27.92 -11.04 9.16
CA GLY A 401 29.07 -10.93 8.27
C GLY A 401 29.72 -9.54 8.31
N CYS A 402 28.91 -8.48 8.27
CA CYS A 402 29.39 -7.10 8.34
C CYS A 402 30.10 -6.79 9.68
N LEU A 403 29.54 -7.27 10.78
CA LEU A 403 30.13 -7.06 12.11
C LEU A 403 31.54 -7.66 12.22
N LEU A 404 31.74 -8.84 11.63
CA LEU A 404 33.03 -9.54 11.66
C LEU A 404 34.12 -8.74 10.91
N VAL A 405 33.77 -8.11 9.78
CA VAL A 405 34.69 -7.28 8.98
C VAL A 405 35.11 -6.03 9.74
N ILE A 406 34.16 -5.36 10.41
CA ILE A 406 34.43 -4.14 11.19
C ILE A 406 35.44 -4.41 12.32
N ILE A 407 35.29 -5.55 13.01
CA ILE A 407 36.19 -5.94 14.10
C ILE A 407 37.63 -6.09 13.59
N VAL A 408 37.83 -6.70 12.42
CA VAL A 408 39.17 -6.87 11.81
C VAL A 408 39.80 -5.52 11.47
N LEU A 409 39.03 -4.58 10.91
CA LEU A 409 39.53 -3.25 10.53
C LEU A 409 39.95 -2.41 11.74
N LEU A 410 39.19 -2.47 12.84
CA LEU A 410 39.50 -1.73 14.07
C LEU A 410 40.84 -2.16 14.68
N VAL A 411 41.13 -3.47 14.69
CA VAL A 411 42.40 -4.00 15.20
C VAL A 411 43.59 -3.51 14.37
N ALA A 412 43.43 -3.39 13.05
CA ALA A 412 44.48 -2.89 12.16
C ALA A 412 44.77 -1.40 12.39
N ALA A 413 43.73 -0.57 12.56
CA ALA A 413 43.87 0.88 12.74
C ALA A 413 44.62 1.27 14.03
N ILE A 414 44.38 0.54 15.13
CA ILE A 414 45.02 0.83 16.43
C ILE A 414 46.54 0.65 16.36
N ARG A 415 47.03 -0.34 15.60
CA ARG A 415 48.46 -0.61 15.47
C ARG A 415 49.22 0.49 14.73
N THR A 416 48.59 1.17 13.78
CA THR A 416 49.25 2.19 12.94
C THR A 416 49.50 3.49 13.72
N ARG A 417 48.56 3.89 14.58
CA ARG A 417 48.59 5.18 15.29
C ARG A 417 49.74 5.31 16.29
N GLN A 418 50.16 4.21 16.93
CA GLN A 418 51.22 4.25 17.93
C GLN A 418 52.61 4.59 17.36
N ARG A 419 52.81 4.48 16.03
CA ARG A 419 54.13 4.68 15.41
C ARG A 419 54.49 6.14 15.11
N SER A 420 53.50 7.01 14.90
CA SER A 420 53.73 8.39 14.44
C SER A 420 54.23 9.34 15.54
N LEU A 421 53.73 9.19 16.77
CA LEU A 421 54.04 10.09 17.89
C LEU A 421 55.50 10.00 18.37
N ALA A 422 56.21 8.92 18.03
CA ALA A 422 57.61 8.73 18.39
C ALA A 422 58.58 9.59 17.55
N ALA A 423 58.19 10.04 16.36
CA ALA A 423 59.11 10.67 15.40
C ALA A 423 59.46 12.14 15.72
N GLN A 424 58.55 12.89 16.35
CA GLN A 424 58.66 14.35 16.44
C GLN A 424 59.63 14.84 17.53
N ARG A 425 59.87 14.04 18.58
CA ARG A 425 60.83 14.36 19.66
C ARG A 425 62.30 14.16 19.26
N ALA A 426 62.57 13.65 18.06
CA ALA A 426 63.92 13.30 17.61
C ALA A 426 64.70 14.45 16.95
N SER A 427 64.04 15.55 16.52
CA SER A 427 64.63 16.56 15.62
C SER A 427 65.46 17.66 16.29
N GLU A 428 65.28 17.94 17.58
CA GLU A 428 65.91 19.10 18.25
C GLU A 428 67.23 18.72 18.92
N THR A 429 67.34 17.48 19.39
CA THR A 429 68.62 16.80 19.68
C THR A 429 69.53 16.80 18.45
N THR A 430 68.95 16.85 17.24
CA THR A 430 69.64 16.62 15.97
C THR A 430 70.81 17.56 15.70
N PHE A 431 70.80 18.88 15.93
CA PHE A 431 71.93 19.76 15.49
C PHE A 431 73.21 19.63 16.32
N ARG A 432 73.12 19.49 17.65
CA ARG A 432 74.30 19.18 18.48
C ARG A 432 74.74 17.73 18.26
N THR A 433 73.77 16.86 17.96
CA THR A 433 73.99 15.57 17.33
C THR A 433 74.58 15.70 15.90
N LEU A 434 74.43 16.77 15.13
CA LEU A 434 74.91 16.82 13.73
C LEU A 434 76.43 16.96 13.64
N VAL A 435 77.10 17.53 14.66
CA VAL A 435 78.57 17.57 14.73
C VAL A 435 79.10 16.38 15.54
N GLU A 436 78.50 16.07 16.69
CA GLU A 436 78.86 14.89 17.49
C GLU A 436 78.62 13.57 16.75
N HIS A 437 77.50 13.49 16.01
CA HIS A 437 77.14 12.41 15.09
C HIS A 437 77.20 12.88 13.63
N ALA A 438 78.12 13.80 13.29
CA ALA A 438 78.43 13.97 11.86
C ALA A 438 78.79 12.59 11.30
N PRO A 439 78.20 12.15 10.17
CA PRO A 439 78.37 10.78 9.68
C PRO A 439 79.83 10.46 9.44
N ASP A 440 80.58 11.44 8.95
CA ASP A 440 82.02 11.37 8.88
C ASP A 440 82.62 11.51 10.28
N ALA A 441 83.56 10.63 10.60
CA ALA A 441 84.47 10.89 11.69
C ALA A 441 85.23 12.18 11.34
N ILE A 442 85.24 13.14 12.26
CA ILE A 442 85.94 14.40 12.08
C ILE A 442 87.05 14.46 13.12
N ILE A 443 88.26 14.61 12.60
CA ILE A 443 89.44 14.87 13.41
C ILE A 443 90.05 16.19 12.98
N VAL A 444 90.66 16.88 13.93
CA VAL A 444 91.49 18.06 13.68
C VAL A 444 92.88 17.69 14.14
N ILE A 445 93.87 17.77 13.25
CA ILE A 445 95.25 17.40 13.55
C ILE A 445 96.18 18.61 13.44
N ASP A 446 97.21 18.61 14.28
CA ASP A 446 98.36 19.50 14.16
C ASP A 446 99.26 19.00 13.04
N ALA A 447 99.50 19.83 12.02
CA ALA A 447 100.16 19.38 10.80
C ALA A 447 101.67 19.10 10.96
N PHE A 448 102.32 19.65 11.99
CA PHE A 448 103.74 19.42 12.24
C PHE A 448 103.96 18.21 13.16
N SER A 449 103.14 18.05 14.20
CA SER A 449 103.29 16.93 15.13
C SER A 449 102.49 15.69 14.75
N GLY A 450 101.53 15.80 13.82
CA GLY A 450 100.63 14.71 13.41
C GLY A 450 99.68 14.22 14.52
N ARG A 451 99.47 15.02 15.56
CA ARG A 451 98.63 14.69 16.73
C ARG A 451 97.22 15.22 16.56
N ILE A 452 96.24 14.49 17.08
CA ILE A 452 94.84 14.92 17.08
C ILE A 452 94.65 15.99 18.16
N VAL A 453 94.13 17.14 17.75
CA VAL A 453 93.83 18.32 18.57
C VAL A 453 92.35 18.37 18.94
N ASP A 454 91.47 17.88 18.06
CA ASP A 454 90.05 17.71 18.39
C ASP A 454 89.40 16.57 17.61
N ALA A 455 88.31 16.00 18.13
CA ALA A 455 87.58 14.88 17.55
C ALA A 455 86.09 14.89 17.96
N ASN A 456 85.20 14.52 17.04
CA ASN A 456 83.79 14.27 17.36
C ASN A 456 83.57 12.83 17.83
N ARG A 457 82.40 12.53 18.41
CA ARG A 457 82.06 11.17 18.85
C ARG A 457 82.16 10.12 17.73
N ASN A 458 81.88 10.46 16.48
CA ASN A 458 82.08 9.50 15.38
C ASN A 458 83.55 9.17 15.12
N ALA A 459 84.50 10.05 15.43
CA ALA A 459 85.91 9.68 15.46
C ALA A 459 86.25 8.77 16.65
N GLU A 460 85.67 8.99 17.84
CA GLU A 460 85.78 8.06 18.97
C GLU A 460 85.27 6.65 18.61
N GLN A 461 84.14 6.59 17.91
CA GLN A 461 83.55 5.33 17.46
C GLN A 461 84.34 4.70 16.31
N LEU A 462 84.76 5.48 15.32
CA LEU A 462 85.53 4.99 14.18
C LEU A 462 86.81 4.32 14.66
N PHE A 463 87.53 4.94 15.59
CA PHE A 463 88.78 4.40 16.12
C PHE A 463 88.61 3.53 17.36
N GLY A 464 87.44 3.49 17.98
CA GLY A 464 87.15 2.69 19.18
C GLY A 464 87.88 3.16 20.46
N LEU A 465 88.35 4.41 20.48
CA LEU A 465 89.06 5.02 21.60
C LEU A 465 88.29 6.24 22.10
N PRO A 466 88.22 6.48 23.42
CA PRO A 466 87.63 7.70 23.93
C PRO A 466 88.47 8.91 23.48
N ARG A 467 87.84 10.07 23.33
CA ARG A 467 88.43 11.31 22.82
C ARG A 467 89.66 11.71 23.64
N ALA A 468 89.62 11.49 24.94
CA ALA A 468 90.77 11.75 25.81
C ALA A 468 92.03 11.00 25.36
N ASP A 469 91.89 9.76 24.87
CA ASP A 469 93.00 8.92 24.41
C ASP A 469 93.40 9.25 22.96
N LEU A 470 92.42 9.54 22.10
CA LEU A 470 92.68 9.98 20.72
C LEU A 470 93.56 11.24 20.68
N LEU A 471 93.35 12.17 21.60
CA LEU A 471 94.12 13.42 21.67
C LEU A 471 95.57 13.23 22.15
N GLN A 472 95.92 12.06 22.69
CA GLN A 472 97.25 11.77 23.23
C GLN A 472 98.16 11.04 22.23
N GLN A 473 97.61 10.51 21.13
CA GLN A 473 98.34 9.69 20.16
C GLN A 473 98.47 10.39 18.79
N PRO A 474 99.51 10.09 18.01
CA PRO A 474 99.61 10.53 16.62
C PRO A 474 98.70 9.69 15.71
N LEU A 475 98.07 10.31 14.71
CA LEU A 475 97.10 9.65 13.81
C LEU A 475 97.69 8.45 13.03
N ALA A 476 99.01 8.46 12.81
CA ALA A 476 99.72 7.39 12.10
C ALA A 476 99.66 6.04 12.85
N ASP A 477 99.52 6.04 14.17
CA ASP A 477 99.44 4.82 14.98
C ASP A 477 98.00 4.24 14.97
N LEU A 478 97.01 5.04 14.55
CA LEU A 478 95.59 4.66 14.38
C LEU A 478 95.25 4.29 12.93
N SER A 479 96.26 3.85 12.17
CA SER A 479 96.15 3.50 10.76
C SER A 479 96.85 2.17 10.49
N ALA A 480 96.37 1.40 9.51
CA ALA A 480 96.97 0.11 9.17
C ALA A 480 98.45 0.29 8.71
N PRO A 481 99.38 -0.63 9.07
CA PRO A 481 100.80 -0.51 8.73
C PRO A 481 101.07 -0.39 7.23
N ARG A 482 100.18 -1.00 6.42
CA ARG A 482 100.12 -0.88 4.96
C ARG A 482 98.75 -0.37 4.57
N GLN A 483 98.73 0.57 3.64
CA GLN A 483 97.50 1.16 3.10
C GLN A 483 97.04 0.39 1.84
N PRO A 484 95.84 0.65 1.28
CA PRO A 484 95.33 -0.06 0.11
C PRO A 484 96.29 -0.12 -1.09
N ASP A 485 97.19 0.87 -1.19
CA ASP A 485 98.23 0.98 -2.22
C ASP A 485 99.54 0.23 -1.90
N GLY A 486 99.63 -0.43 -0.74
CA GLY A 486 100.76 -1.24 -0.30
C GLY A 486 101.93 -0.49 0.33
N ARG A 487 101.90 0.86 0.36
CA ARG A 487 102.95 1.71 0.95
C ARG A 487 102.85 1.81 2.47
N GLY A 488 103.93 2.23 3.12
CA GLY A 488 104.01 2.39 4.57
C GLY A 488 103.29 3.66 5.07
N VAL A 489 102.59 3.54 6.20
CA VAL A 489 101.72 4.61 6.76
C VAL A 489 102.41 5.97 6.94
N ARG A 490 103.65 6.02 7.44
CA ARG A 490 104.38 7.28 7.72
C ARG A 490 104.82 8.00 6.45
N GLU A 491 105.11 7.26 5.39
CA GLU A 491 105.49 7.80 4.09
C GLU A 491 104.28 8.46 3.41
N CYS A 492 103.14 7.75 3.35
CA CYS A 492 101.91 8.27 2.75
C CYS A 492 101.32 9.45 3.54
N ALA A 493 101.31 9.39 4.87
CA ALA A 493 100.75 10.46 5.71
C ALA A 493 101.55 11.77 5.58
N ALA A 494 102.88 11.71 5.54
CA ALA A 494 103.73 12.88 5.35
C ALA A 494 103.50 13.52 3.98
N ASP A 495 103.24 12.72 2.94
CA ASP A 495 102.99 13.23 1.60
C ASP A 495 101.65 13.99 1.49
N TYR A 496 100.56 13.41 2.02
CA TYR A 496 99.25 14.07 2.03
C TYR A 496 99.22 15.30 2.94
N ALA A 497 99.96 15.31 4.05
CA ALA A 497 100.10 16.49 4.91
C ALA A 497 100.82 17.64 4.18
N ARG A 498 101.93 17.36 3.46
CA ARG A 498 102.63 18.37 2.65
C ARG A 498 101.75 18.94 1.55
N GLN A 499 101.02 18.09 0.83
CA GLN A 499 100.06 18.52 -0.20
C GLN A 499 98.98 19.44 0.40
N THR A 500 98.43 19.09 1.56
CA THR A 500 97.40 19.89 2.24
C THR A 500 97.92 21.25 2.72
N LEU A 501 99.15 21.29 3.25
CA LEU A 501 99.79 22.54 3.68
C LEU A 501 100.15 23.47 2.51
N ALA A 502 100.46 22.91 1.34
CA ALA A 502 100.64 23.65 0.08
C ALA A 502 99.31 24.19 -0.50
N GLY A 503 98.18 24.00 0.22
CA GLY A 503 96.86 24.52 -0.14
C GLY A 503 96.00 23.54 -0.94
N GLN A 504 96.44 22.30 -1.16
CA GLN A 504 95.63 21.27 -1.82
C GLN A 504 94.63 20.64 -0.83
N THR A 505 93.60 19.97 -1.34
CA THR A 505 92.64 19.21 -0.50
C THR A 505 92.57 17.77 -0.99
N PRO A 506 93.55 16.92 -0.67
CA PRO A 506 93.58 15.55 -1.17
C PRO A 506 92.42 14.73 -0.61
N THR A 507 91.81 13.91 -1.47
CA THR A 507 90.81 12.90 -1.12
C THR A 507 91.31 11.53 -1.58
N PHE A 508 91.33 10.55 -0.70
CA PHE A 508 91.89 9.22 -0.97
C PHE A 508 91.27 8.15 -0.08
N GLU A 509 91.35 6.89 -0.50
CA GLU A 509 90.94 5.76 0.32
C GLU A 509 92.04 5.37 1.30
N TRP A 510 91.63 5.10 2.53
CA TRP A 510 92.54 4.81 3.63
C TRP A 510 91.98 3.73 4.53
N LEU A 511 92.87 2.86 5.00
CA LEU A 511 92.56 1.84 6.00
C LEU A 511 92.98 2.34 7.37
N HIS A 512 91.99 2.80 8.13
CA HIS A 512 92.16 3.12 9.53
C HIS A 512 92.08 1.87 10.38
N ARG A 513 92.79 1.86 11.51
CA ARG A 513 92.78 0.75 12.44
C ARG A 513 92.08 1.15 13.72
N ARG A 514 91.08 0.37 14.13
CA ARG A 514 90.37 0.56 15.40
C ARG A 514 91.23 0.04 16.58
N ALA A 515 90.85 0.41 17.79
CA ALA A 515 91.50 -0.01 19.04
C ALA A 515 91.57 -1.54 19.23
N ASP A 516 90.62 -2.27 18.65
CA ASP A 516 90.56 -3.74 18.68
C ASP A 516 91.48 -4.42 17.65
N GLY A 517 92.18 -3.62 16.83
CA GLY A 517 93.09 -4.07 15.78
C GLY A 517 92.44 -4.32 14.42
N SER A 518 91.13 -4.12 14.26
CA SER A 518 90.42 -4.27 12.98
C SER A 518 90.62 -3.07 12.05
N ASP A 519 90.61 -3.31 10.74
CA ASP A 519 90.81 -2.27 9.72
C ASP A 519 89.46 -1.83 9.10
N VAL A 520 89.27 -0.51 8.91
CA VAL A 520 88.05 0.11 8.37
C VAL A 520 88.39 0.93 7.14
N PRO A 521 87.73 0.67 5.99
CA PRO A 521 87.94 1.45 4.78
C PRO A 521 87.20 2.79 4.87
N CYS A 522 87.95 3.87 4.83
CA CYS A 522 87.40 5.23 4.83
C CYS A 522 87.86 5.97 3.58
N GLU A 523 86.98 6.80 3.02
CA GLU A 523 87.39 7.87 2.12
C GLU A 523 87.78 9.06 3.01
N VAL A 524 89.05 9.46 2.94
CA VAL A 524 89.62 10.51 3.77
C VAL A 524 89.81 11.75 2.93
N ARG A 525 89.27 12.87 3.41
CA ARG A 525 89.46 14.19 2.82
C ARG A 525 90.13 15.12 3.83
N LEU A 526 91.24 15.73 3.41
CA LEU A 526 92.00 16.67 4.23
C LEU A 526 91.77 18.10 3.77
N VAL A 527 91.54 19.01 4.72
CA VAL A 527 91.37 20.45 4.48
C VAL A 527 92.15 21.24 5.52
N ARG A 528 92.95 22.21 5.07
CA ARG A 528 93.61 23.16 5.98
C ARG A 528 92.57 24.11 6.58
N LEU A 529 92.53 24.24 7.90
CA LEU A 529 91.67 25.22 8.58
C LEU A 529 92.31 26.61 8.54
N PRO A 530 91.52 27.68 8.28
CA PRO A 530 92.01 29.05 8.33
C PRO A 530 92.34 29.43 9.78
N GLY A 531 93.57 29.85 10.04
CA GLY A 531 94.08 30.12 11.38
C GLY A 531 95.57 30.45 11.40
N ASN A 532 96.14 30.56 12.60
CA ASN A 532 97.50 31.03 12.87
C ASN A 532 98.60 30.19 12.16
N ASP A 533 99.45 30.81 11.34
CA ASP A 533 100.53 30.14 10.59
C ASP A 533 101.61 29.50 11.49
N ALA A 534 101.69 29.93 12.75
CA ALA A 534 102.58 29.30 13.73
C ALA A 534 102.13 27.89 14.16
N ARG A 535 100.85 27.54 13.93
CA ARG A 535 100.28 26.23 14.27
C ARG A 535 99.17 25.82 13.28
N PRO A 536 99.53 25.36 12.07
CA PRO A 536 98.56 25.00 11.05
C PRO A 536 97.78 23.74 11.46
N LEU A 537 96.45 23.87 11.48
CA LEU A 537 95.54 22.76 11.75
C LEU A 537 94.95 22.23 10.45
N ILE A 538 94.87 20.90 10.33
CA ILE A 538 94.22 20.21 9.24
C ILE A 538 92.99 19.50 9.81
N ARG A 539 91.82 19.77 9.23
CA ARG A 539 90.64 18.96 9.48
C ARG A 539 90.67 17.77 8.52
N GLY A 540 90.66 16.57 9.09
CA GLY A 540 90.34 15.34 8.37
C GLY A 540 88.86 15.02 8.53
N SER A 541 88.16 14.89 7.41
CA SER A 541 86.88 14.19 7.36
C SER A 541 87.15 12.77 6.88
N LEU A 542 86.87 11.80 7.73
CA LEU A 542 87.02 10.39 7.41
C LEU A 542 85.61 9.82 7.26
N THR A 543 85.22 9.61 6.01
CA THR A 543 83.92 9.02 5.68
C THR A 543 84.10 7.52 5.64
N ASP A 544 83.49 6.80 6.58
CA ASP A 544 83.35 5.35 6.44
C ASP A 544 82.48 5.09 5.20
N ILE A 545 83.09 4.59 4.13
CA ILE A 545 82.40 4.33 2.85
C ILE A 545 81.63 3.00 2.86
N THR A 546 81.42 2.40 4.04
CA THR A 546 80.49 1.28 4.21
C THR A 546 79.07 1.67 3.80
N GLU A 547 78.57 2.85 4.16
CA GLU A 547 77.22 3.32 3.83
C GLU A 547 77.06 3.80 2.37
N ARG A 548 78.09 4.34 1.72
CA ARG A 548 78.03 4.67 0.28
C ARG A 548 77.79 3.43 -0.57
N LYS A 549 78.32 2.27 -0.14
CA LYS A 549 77.96 0.97 -0.70
C LYS A 549 76.52 0.56 -0.35
N ALA A 550 75.96 1.01 0.77
CA ALA A 550 74.56 0.81 1.14
C ALA A 550 73.56 1.76 0.43
N ALA A 551 73.93 2.99 0.09
CA ALA A 551 73.11 3.96 -0.66
C ALA A 551 72.85 3.50 -2.11
N ALA A 552 73.82 2.81 -2.72
CA ALA A 552 73.60 2.09 -3.97
C ALA A 552 72.52 0.99 -3.83
N ALA A 553 72.39 0.38 -2.64
CA ALA A 553 71.29 -0.52 -2.31
C ALA A 553 69.98 0.23 -1.95
N GLU A 554 70.04 1.48 -1.46
CA GLU A 554 68.88 2.36 -1.23
C GLU A 554 68.17 2.75 -2.52
N ILE A 555 68.92 3.16 -3.55
CA ILE A 555 68.35 3.45 -4.89
C ILE A 555 67.67 2.20 -5.46
N LEU A 556 68.26 1.02 -5.23
CA LEU A 556 67.64 -0.26 -5.57
C LEU A 556 66.36 -0.50 -4.75
N ARG A 557 66.33 -0.15 -3.46
CA ARG A 557 65.13 -0.22 -2.60
C ARG A 557 64.03 0.74 -3.03
N GLU A 558 64.35 1.97 -3.38
CA GLU A 558 63.38 2.98 -3.81
C GLU A 558 62.76 2.61 -5.16
N ARG A 559 63.57 2.12 -6.10
CA ARG A 559 63.07 1.53 -7.35
C ARG A 559 62.13 0.36 -7.07
N ASN A 560 62.53 -0.57 -6.20
CA ASN A 560 61.68 -1.69 -5.79
C ASN A 560 60.40 -1.22 -5.09
N PHE A 561 60.46 -0.13 -4.32
CA PHE A 561 59.30 0.45 -3.62
C PHE A 561 58.31 1.07 -4.61
N LEU A 562 58.76 1.83 -5.60
CA LEU A 562 57.91 2.40 -6.65
C LEU A 562 57.24 1.32 -7.51
N GLU A 563 58.00 0.27 -7.89
CA GLU A 563 57.44 -0.91 -8.57
C GLU A 563 56.39 -1.61 -7.68
N THR A 564 56.67 -1.75 -6.38
CA THR A 564 55.73 -2.34 -5.40
C THR A 564 54.47 -1.48 -5.22
N LEU A 565 54.57 -0.15 -5.20
CA LEU A 565 53.42 0.75 -5.10
C LEU A 565 52.50 0.66 -6.33
N LEU A 566 53.11 0.63 -7.52
CA LEU A 566 52.36 0.41 -8.77
C LEU A 566 51.63 -0.94 -8.71
N ASP A 567 52.32 -2.03 -8.33
CA ASP A 567 51.75 -3.38 -8.27
C ASP A 567 50.74 -3.61 -7.14
N ALA A 568 50.87 -2.90 -6.02
CA ALA A 568 49.91 -2.95 -4.91
C ALA A 568 48.62 -2.16 -5.21
N THR A 569 48.64 -1.26 -6.19
CA THR A 569 47.44 -0.52 -6.62
C THR A 569 46.46 -1.48 -7.29
N PRO A 570 45.23 -1.66 -6.76
CA PRO A 570 44.28 -2.64 -7.28
C PRO A 570 43.68 -2.24 -8.62
N THR A 571 43.81 -0.97 -9.01
CA THR A 571 43.32 -0.43 -10.28
C THR A 571 44.33 -0.70 -11.40
N PRO A 572 43.91 -1.25 -12.55
CA PRO A 572 44.77 -1.44 -13.71
C PRO A 572 45.39 -0.12 -14.20
N ILE A 573 46.73 -0.06 -14.23
CA ILE A 573 47.52 1.08 -14.70
C ILE A 573 48.51 0.62 -15.75
N TYR A 574 48.64 1.40 -16.82
CA TYR A 574 49.66 1.24 -17.85
C TYR A 574 50.21 2.60 -18.29
N TYR A 575 51.40 2.62 -18.87
CA TYR A 575 51.94 3.82 -19.51
C TYR A 575 52.66 3.47 -20.82
N LYS A 576 52.58 4.40 -21.77
CA LYS A 576 53.08 4.24 -23.15
C LYS A 576 54.00 5.39 -23.53
N ASP A 577 54.87 5.15 -24.51
CA ASP A 577 55.63 6.20 -25.18
C ASP A 577 54.80 6.93 -26.26
N ARG A 578 55.40 7.95 -26.90
CA ARG A 578 54.82 8.69 -28.03
C ARG A 578 54.45 7.81 -29.24
N ALA A 579 55.12 6.67 -29.42
CA ALA A 579 54.83 5.74 -30.51
C ALA A 579 53.67 4.77 -30.14
N GLY A 580 53.07 4.94 -28.97
CA GLY A 580 51.98 4.09 -28.49
C GLY A 580 52.43 2.72 -27.99
N ARG A 581 53.73 2.53 -27.72
CA ARG A 581 54.28 1.29 -27.18
C ARG A 581 54.18 1.28 -25.67
N TYR A 582 53.74 0.19 -25.08
CA TYR A 582 53.68 0.06 -23.62
C TYR A 582 55.08 0.02 -23.02
N LEU A 583 55.39 0.98 -22.13
CA LEU A 583 56.65 1.05 -21.40
C LEU A 583 56.57 0.31 -20.06
N GLY A 584 55.38 0.24 -19.48
CA GLY A 584 55.13 -0.49 -18.25
C GLY A 584 53.65 -0.55 -17.88
N CYS A 585 53.36 -1.42 -16.92
CA CYS A 585 52.03 -1.62 -16.36
C CYS A 585 52.16 -2.25 -14.96
N ASN A 586 51.08 -2.19 -14.18
CA ASN A 586 51.05 -2.83 -12.87
C ASN A 586 50.43 -4.24 -12.90
N ALA A 587 50.57 -4.98 -11.80
CA ALA A 587 50.02 -6.31 -11.62
C ALA A 587 48.49 -6.37 -11.83
N ALA A 588 47.75 -5.31 -11.51
CA ALA A 588 46.32 -5.23 -11.78
C ALA A 588 45.99 -5.23 -13.28
N PHE A 589 46.79 -4.55 -14.10
CA PHE A 589 46.64 -4.57 -15.56
C PHE A 589 47.01 -5.92 -16.17
N LEU A 590 48.02 -6.61 -15.63
CA LEU A 590 48.35 -7.99 -16.03
C LEU A 590 47.19 -8.95 -15.75
N ARG A 591 46.57 -8.86 -14.56
CA ARG A 591 45.39 -9.68 -14.22
C ARG A 591 44.18 -9.38 -15.09
N LEU A 592 43.94 -8.11 -15.41
CA LEU A 592 42.83 -7.71 -16.28
C LEU A 592 43.02 -8.24 -17.70
N SER A 593 44.20 -8.06 -18.27
CA SER A 593 44.53 -8.45 -19.65
C SER A 593 44.79 -9.95 -19.83
N GLY A 594 45.21 -10.64 -18.77
CA GLY A 594 45.54 -12.07 -18.81
C GLY A 594 46.88 -12.37 -19.50
N LEU A 595 47.65 -11.34 -19.83
CA LEU A 595 48.92 -11.45 -20.54
C LEU A 595 50.10 -11.28 -19.57
N ALA A 596 51.21 -11.94 -19.87
CA ALA A 596 52.46 -11.74 -19.15
C ALA A 596 53.09 -10.39 -19.52
N ARG A 597 53.89 -9.83 -18.61
CA ARG A 597 54.51 -8.50 -18.77
C ARG A 597 55.32 -8.42 -20.07
N GLU A 598 56.06 -9.47 -20.39
CA GLU A 598 56.93 -9.60 -21.57
C GLU A 598 56.14 -9.59 -22.89
N GLN A 599 54.86 -9.94 -22.83
CA GLN A 599 53.97 -9.91 -23.99
C GLN A 599 53.35 -8.53 -24.21
N ILE A 600 53.46 -7.62 -23.23
CA ILE A 600 52.89 -6.27 -23.27
C ILE A 600 53.97 -5.23 -23.56
N ILE A 601 55.11 -5.29 -22.87
CA ILE A 601 56.15 -4.26 -22.99
C ILE A 601 56.71 -4.20 -24.42
N GLY A 602 56.82 -2.99 -24.97
CA GLY A 602 57.29 -2.71 -26.33
C GLY A 602 56.26 -2.97 -27.44
N ARG A 603 55.12 -3.59 -27.13
CA ARG A 603 54.00 -3.82 -28.05
C ARG A 603 53.06 -2.62 -28.10
N THR A 604 52.21 -2.58 -29.10
CA THR A 604 51.17 -1.56 -29.30
C THR A 604 49.79 -2.13 -28.96
N VAL A 605 48.76 -1.28 -28.88
CA VAL A 605 47.38 -1.73 -28.60
C VAL A 605 46.84 -2.69 -29.68
N PHE A 606 47.37 -2.63 -30.91
CA PHE A 606 47.04 -3.53 -32.02
C PHE A 606 47.55 -4.95 -31.81
N ASP A 607 48.61 -5.13 -31.03
CA ASP A 607 49.16 -6.43 -30.72
C ASP A 607 48.42 -7.14 -29.57
N LEU A 608 47.66 -6.38 -28.76
CA LEU A 608 47.06 -6.86 -27.51
C LEU A 608 45.53 -7.00 -27.54
N THR A 609 44.85 -6.35 -28.48
CA THR A 609 43.38 -6.33 -28.53
C THR A 609 42.86 -6.54 -29.95
N PRO A 610 41.61 -7.02 -30.12
CA PRO A 610 41.03 -7.23 -31.45
C PRO A 610 41.07 -5.96 -32.32
N PRO A 611 41.25 -6.08 -33.66
CA PRO A 611 41.52 -4.95 -34.55
C PRO A 611 40.53 -3.78 -34.44
N ALA A 612 39.23 -4.06 -34.29
CA ALA A 612 38.19 -3.03 -34.16
C ALA A 612 38.33 -2.21 -32.85
N LEU A 613 38.65 -2.85 -31.74
CA LEU A 613 38.87 -2.18 -30.45
C LEU A 613 40.23 -1.47 -30.42
N ALA A 614 41.25 -2.08 -30.99
CA ALA A 614 42.58 -1.49 -31.12
C ALA A 614 42.54 -0.18 -31.90
N GLN A 615 41.81 -0.13 -33.02
CA GLN A 615 41.66 1.08 -33.83
C GLN A 615 40.96 2.20 -33.05
N ALA A 616 39.90 1.88 -32.31
CA ALA A 616 39.17 2.84 -31.48
C ALA A 616 40.01 3.37 -30.31
N HIS A 617 40.88 2.55 -29.71
CA HIS A 617 41.81 3.00 -28.67
C HIS A 617 42.98 3.80 -29.24
N ALA A 618 43.55 3.40 -30.37
CA ALA A 618 44.64 4.10 -31.03
C ALA A 618 44.23 5.50 -31.51
N ALA A 619 43.02 5.66 -32.08
CA ALA A 619 42.50 6.97 -32.47
C ALA A 619 42.36 7.91 -31.27
N ARG A 620 41.92 7.38 -30.11
CA ARG A 620 41.81 8.14 -28.86
C ARG A 620 43.17 8.52 -28.27
N ASP A 621 44.15 7.61 -28.33
CA ASP A 621 45.53 7.88 -27.90
C ASP A 621 46.17 8.94 -28.80
N ALA A 622 45.96 8.88 -30.12
CA ALA A 622 46.45 9.87 -31.08
C ALA A 622 45.91 11.29 -30.79
N ALA A 623 44.65 11.41 -30.39
CA ALA A 623 44.07 12.70 -30.00
C ALA A 623 44.77 13.31 -28.76
N LEU A 624 45.16 12.50 -27.77
CA LEU A 624 45.92 12.94 -26.61
C LEU A 624 47.37 13.33 -26.95
N TYR A 625 47.98 12.66 -27.92
CA TYR A 625 49.32 13.03 -28.37
C TYR A 625 49.31 14.33 -29.19
N ALA A 626 48.24 14.60 -29.93
CA ALA A 626 48.06 15.84 -30.68
C ALA A 626 47.75 17.04 -29.77
N ALA A 627 47.00 16.82 -28.69
CA ALA A 627 46.67 17.85 -27.69
C ALA A 627 46.90 17.29 -26.27
N ALA A 628 48.06 17.63 -25.70
CA ALA A 628 48.43 17.20 -24.35
C ALA A 628 47.33 17.59 -23.33
N GLY A 629 46.87 16.61 -22.56
CA GLY A 629 45.68 16.80 -21.73
C GLY A 629 45.21 15.52 -21.06
N ARG A 630 43.93 15.50 -20.70
CA ARG A 630 43.26 14.38 -20.04
C ARG A 630 42.07 13.91 -20.86
N GLN A 631 41.82 12.61 -20.86
CA GLN A 631 40.68 11.99 -21.53
C GLN A 631 40.01 11.01 -20.58
N ILE A 632 38.68 11.11 -20.46
CA ILE A 632 37.85 10.18 -19.69
C ILE A 632 36.73 9.68 -20.61
N TYR A 633 36.55 8.36 -20.69
CA TYR A 633 35.42 7.77 -21.40
C TYR A 633 35.08 6.40 -20.86
N GLU A 634 33.81 6.02 -21.00
CA GLU A 634 33.32 4.69 -20.63
C GLU A 634 33.25 3.78 -21.86
N THR A 635 33.52 2.49 -21.65
CA THR A 635 33.34 1.44 -22.66
C THR A 635 33.19 0.09 -21.98
N ARG A 636 32.79 -0.93 -22.73
CA ARG A 636 32.89 -2.32 -22.29
C ARG A 636 34.20 -2.93 -22.76
N ILE A 637 34.79 -3.74 -21.89
CA ILE A 637 35.93 -4.57 -22.21
C ILE A 637 35.68 -6.00 -21.73
N THR A 638 36.28 -6.95 -22.43
CA THR A 638 36.30 -8.35 -22.00
C THR A 638 37.55 -8.58 -21.14
N GLY A 639 37.36 -9.02 -19.90
CA GLY A 639 38.47 -9.44 -19.04
C GLY A 639 39.07 -10.78 -19.47
N ALA A 640 40.22 -11.13 -18.90
CA ALA A 640 40.88 -12.43 -19.14
C ALA A 640 40.04 -13.66 -18.76
N ASP A 641 39.07 -13.48 -17.86
CA ASP A 641 38.08 -14.47 -17.44
C ASP A 641 36.94 -14.66 -18.47
N GLY A 642 36.94 -13.89 -19.56
CA GLY A 642 35.87 -13.85 -20.55
C GLY A 642 34.64 -13.06 -20.10
N GLY A 643 34.70 -12.41 -18.93
CA GLY A 643 33.62 -11.59 -18.41
C GLY A 643 33.61 -10.20 -19.05
N GLU A 644 32.43 -9.75 -19.47
CA GLU A 644 32.21 -8.36 -19.88
C GLU A 644 32.20 -7.45 -18.65
N ARG A 645 32.99 -6.37 -18.71
CA ARG A 645 33.11 -5.36 -17.65
C ARG A 645 32.85 -3.99 -18.22
N ASP A 646 31.99 -3.22 -17.56
CA ASP A 646 31.82 -1.80 -17.84
C ASP A 646 32.98 -1.05 -17.18
N VAL A 647 33.76 -0.31 -17.94
CA VAL A 647 34.95 0.38 -17.43
C VAL A 647 35.02 1.83 -17.87
N ALA A 648 35.61 2.68 -17.03
CA ALA A 648 36.04 4.03 -17.38
C ALA A 648 37.56 4.07 -17.59
N PHE A 649 37.99 4.55 -18.74
CA PHE A 649 39.39 4.84 -19.02
C PHE A 649 39.70 6.28 -18.64
N HIS A 650 40.69 6.47 -17.76
CA HIS A 650 41.26 7.77 -17.41
C HIS A 650 42.67 7.84 -17.97
N LYS A 651 42.92 8.72 -18.93
CA LYS A 651 44.22 8.87 -19.59
C LYS A 651 44.74 10.28 -19.46
N ALA A 652 46.05 10.40 -19.24
CA ALA A 652 46.74 11.69 -19.17
C ALA A 652 48.12 11.61 -19.81
N THR A 653 48.58 12.67 -20.46
CA THR A 653 49.96 12.78 -20.94
C THR A 653 50.91 13.14 -19.80
N PHE A 654 52.15 12.63 -19.82
CA PHE A 654 53.21 13.00 -18.88
C PHE A 654 54.46 13.47 -19.62
N ASN A 655 55.30 14.27 -18.96
CA ASN A 655 56.47 14.88 -19.56
C ASN A 655 57.78 14.27 -19.04
N SER A 656 58.81 14.33 -19.88
CA SER A 656 60.21 14.08 -19.53
C SER A 656 60.72 15.15 -18.55
N PRO A 657 61.78 14.89 -17.76
CA PRO A 657 62.44 15.90 -16.93
C PRO A 657 62.83 17.19 -17.68
N HIS A 658 63.00 17.13 -19.00
CA HIS A 658 63.29 18.27 -19.87
C HIS A 658 62.05 19.02 -20.39
N GLY A 659 60.84 18.69 -19.90
CA GLY A 659 59.59 19.39 -20.22
C GLY A 659 58.86 18.93 -21.49
N GLU A 660 59.48 18.06 -22.30
CA GLU A 660 58.84 17.47 -23.48
C GLU A 660 57.84 16.36 -23.12
N MET A 661 56.72 16.23 -23.84
CA MET A 661 55.75 15.13 -23.62
C MET A 661 56.41 13.76 -23.78
N ALA A 662 56.55 12.94 -22.76
CA ALA A 662 57.22 11.64 -22.86
C ALA A 662 56.26 10.51 -23.31
N GLY A 663 54.97 10.66 -23.04
CA GLY A 663 53.97 9.67 -23.39
C GLY A 663 52.67 9.87 -22.63
N LEU A 664 51.92 8.78 -22.42
CA LEU A 664 50.68 8.79 -21.64
C LEU A 664 50.63 7.72 -20.56
N ILE A 665 49.88 7.99 -19.50
CA ILE A 665 49.48 7.04 -18.47
C ILE A 665 47.97 6.81 -18.56
N GLY A 666 47.56 5.55 -18.50
CA GLY A 666 46.17 5.13 -18.54
C GLY A 666 45.80 4.34 -17.29
N VAL A 667 44.66 4.67 -16.70
CA VAL A 667 44.04 4.00 -15.56
C VAL A 667 42.68 3.47 -16.01
N ILE A 668 42.33 2.25 -15.62
CA ILE A 668 41.05 1.62 -15.96
C ILE A 668 40.26 1.39 -14.67
N ILE A 669 39.11 2.04 -14.54
CA ILE A 669 38.23 1.91 -13.38
C ILE A 669 37.07 0.99 -13.75
N ASP A 670 36.84 -0.07 -12.98
CA ASP A 670 35.71 -0.97 -13.17
C ASP A 670 34.43 -0.33 -12.58
N LEU A 671 33.42 -0.15 -13.42
CA LEU A 671 32.12 0.45 -13.10
C LEU A 671 31.00 -0.60 -13.03
N THR A 672 31.32 -1.89 -13.20
CA THR A 672 30.31 -2.96 -13.36
C THR A 672 29.40 -3.07 -12.13
N GLU A 673 29.96 -3.09 -10.92
CA GLU A 673 29.16 -3.17 -9.69
C GLU A 673 28.32 -1.91 -9.45
N VAL A 674 28.89 -0.74 -9.76
CA VAL A 674 28.21 0.55 -9.63
C VAL A 674 26.98 0.60 -10.55
N LYS A 675 27.13 0.20 -11.82
CA LYS A 675 26.00 0.17 -12.78
C LYS A 675 24.95 -0.87 -12.42
N ARG A 676 25.34 -2.04 -11.90
CA ARG A 676 24.38 -3.05 -11.39
C ARG A 676 23.59 -2.54 -10.19
N ALA A 677 24.25 -1.88 -9.25
CA ALA A 677 23.58 -1.28 -8.09
C ALA A 677 22.61 -0.16 -8.51
N GLN A 678 22.99 0.65 -9.50
CA GLN A 678 22.13 1.71 -10.03
C GLN A 678 20.86 1.16 -10.70
N LEU A 679 20.97 0.10 -11.49
CA LEU A 679 19.81 -0.56 -12.11
C LEU A 679 18.88 -1.18 -11.05
N ALA A 680 19.44 -1.87 -10.04
CA ALA A 680 18.65 -2.43 -8.94
C ALA A 680 17.91 -1.36 -8.14
N LEU A 681 18.53 -0.19 -7.94
CA LEU A 681 17.89 0.95 -7.28
C LEU A 681 16.72 1.50 -8.11
N GLN A 682 16.88 1.59 -9.43
CA GLN A 682 15.81 2.04 -10.33
C GLN A 682 14.60 1.10 -10.31
N GLU A 683 14.83 -0.22 -10.35
CA GLU A 683 13.76 -1.22 -10.23
C GLU A 683 13.02 -1.12 -8.90
N LEU A 684 13.77 -0.96 -7.79
CA LEU A 684 13.17 -0.81 -6.46
C LEU A 684 12.33 0.47 -6.35
N ASN A 685 12.79 1.56 -6.97
CA ASN A 685 12.06 2.83 -6.94
C ASN A 685 10.72 2.73 -7.71
N GLN A 686 10.73 2.07 -8.87
CA GLN A 686 9.50 1.79 -9.64
C GLN A 686 8.52 0.90 -8.85
N GLU A 687 9.03 -0.11 -8.14
CA GLU A 687 8.20 -0.96 -7.29
C GLU A 687 7.60 -0.16 -6.11
N LEU A 688 8.38 0.73 -5.51
CA LEU A 688 7.91 1.59 -4.43
C LEU A 688 6.82 2.56 -4.91
N GLU A 689 7.00 3.19 -6.07
CA GLU A 689 6.00 4.06 -6.70
C GLU A 689 4.70 3.31 -6.97
N ALA A 690 4.76 2.07 -7.48
CA ALA A 690 3.59 1.23 -7.69
C ALA A 690 2.86 0.90 -6.38
N ARG A 691 3.59 0.63 -5.29
CA ARG A 691 3.00 0.38 -3.96
C ARG A 691 2.35 1.63 -3.38
N VAL A 692 2.99 2.79 -3.52
CA VAL A 692 2.42 4.08 -3.06
C VAL A 692 1.12 4.38 -3.81
N ALA A 693 1.10 4.20 -5.13
CA ALA A 693 -0.11 4.39 -5.94
C ALA A 693 -1.24 3.42 -5.56
N ALA A 694 -0.91 2.14 -5.30
CA ALA A 694 -1.88 1.16 -4.82
C ALA A 694 -2.47 1.56 -3.45
N ARG A 695 -1.62 2.03 -2.53
CA ARG A 695 -2.06 2.46 -1.19
C ARG A 695 -2.88 3.75 -1.24
N GLY A 696 -2.56 4.66 -2.14
CA GLY A 696 -3.36 5.87 -2.41
C GLY A 696 -4.79 5.53 -2.83
N ARG A 697 -4.95 4.58 -3.76
CA ARG A 697 -6.29 4.10 -4.18
C ARG A 697 -7.07 3.44 -3.06
N GLU A 698 -6.41 2.62 -2.23
CA GLU A 698 -7.05 1.97 -1.08
C GLU A 698 -7.55 2.99 -0.04
N LEU A 699 -6.75 4.03 0.22
CA LEU A 699 -7.14 5.12 1.12
C LEU A 699 -8.32 5.92 0.58
N GLN A 700 -8.34 6.23 -0.73
CA GLN A 700 -9.48 6.91 -1.36
C GLN A 700 -10.77 6.10 -1.25
N LEU A 701 -10.71 4.78 -1.48
CA LEU A 701 -11.86 3.88 -1.30
C LEU A 701 -12.37 3.87 0.14
N ALA A 702 -11.46 3.81 1.12
CA ALA A 702 -11.83 3.84 2.54
C ALA A 702 -12.43 5.19 2.97
N MET A 703 -11.88 6.31 2.50
CA MET A 703 -12.45 7.65 2.71
C MET A 703 -13.84 7.77 2.09
N GLY A 704 -14.05 7.25 0.88
CA GLY A 704 -15.37 7.20 0.24
C GLY A 704 -16.40 6.44 1.08
N GLN A 705 -16.01 5.29 1.63
CA GLN A 705 -16.86 4.49 2.52
C GLN A 705 -17.21 5.22 3.82
N LEU A 706 -16.25 5.92 4.43
CA LEU A 706 -16.48 6.70 5.65
C LEU A 706 -17.46 7.86 5.40
N VAL A 707 -17.25 8.64 4.33
CA VAL A 707 -18.15 9.74 3.95
C VAL A 707 -19.57 9.21 3.69
N GLN A 708 -19.70 8.05 3.05
CA GLN A 708 -21.00 7.43 2.80
C GLN A 708 -21.66 6.93 4.09
N SER A 709 -20.89 6.37 5.03
CA SER A 709 -21.39 5.96 6.34
C SER A 709 -21.84 7.13 7.20
N GLU A 710 -21.12 8.26 7.14
CA GLU A 710 -21.49 9.50 7.84
C GLU A 710 -22.75 10.12 7.24
N LYS A 711 -22.87 10.15 5.90
CA LYS A 711 -24.10 10.55 5.20
C LYS A 711 -25.30 9.68 5.58
N LEU A 712 -25.13 8.36 5.66
CA LEU A 712 -26.20 7.44 6.06
C LEU A 712 -26.60 7.63 7.53
N ALA A 713 -25.64 7.92 8.41
CA ALA A 713 -25.93 8.24 9.81
C ALA A 713 -26.71 9.55 9.96
N ALA A 714 -26.33 10.61 9.22
CA ALA A 714 -27.08 11.87 9.15
C ALA A 714 -28.49 11.67 8.58
N LEU A 715 -28.63 10.84 7.53
CA LEU A 715 -29.93 10.47 6.97
C LEU A 715 -30.80 9.72 7.99
N GLY A 716 -30.20 8.84 8.80
CA GLY A 716 -30.90 8.08 9.85
C GLY A 716 -31.57 8.97 10.89
N SER A 717 -30.94 10.07 11.28
CA SER A 717 -31.56 11.07 12.19
C SER A 717 -32.71 11.83 11.52
N LEU A 718 -32.62 12.11 10.21
CA LEU A 718 -33.67 12.78 9.44
C LEU A 718 -34.91 11.89 9.26
N VAL A 719 -34.71 10.60 9.00
CA VAL A 719 -35.79 9.63 8.79
C VAL A 719 -36.65 9.47 10.04
N ALA A 720 -36.05 9.49 11.24
CA ALA A 720 -36.78 9.41 12.50
C ALA A 720 -37.71 10.62 12.75
N GLY A 721 -37.24 11.84 12.45
CA GLY A 721 -38.04 13.07 12.57
C GLY A 721 -39.20 13.10 11.57
N ILE A 722 -38.94 12.71 10.32
CA ILE A 722 -39.95 12.66 9.26
C ILE A 722 -40.99 11.59 9.52
N ALA A 723 -40.59 10.42 10.03
CA ALA A 723 -41.52 9.39 10.41
C ALA A 723 -42.51 9.92 11.48
N HIS A 724 -42.04 10.67 12.47
CA HIS A 724 -42.90 11.26 13.49
C HIS A 724 -43.86 12.32 12.91
N GLU A 725 -43.35 13.20 12.05
CA GLU A 725 -44.17 14.24 11.40
C GLU A 725 -45.14 13.71 10.34
N LEU A 726 -44.83 12.58 9.68
CA LEU A 726 -45.73 11.89 8.75
C LEU A 726 -46.83 11.11 9.48
N ASN A 727 -46.47 10.47 10.59
CA ASN A 727 -47.41 9.67 11.37
C ASN A 727 -48.54 10.53 11.96
N THR A 728 -48.28 11.80 12.25
CA THR A 728 -49.26 12.72 12.84
C THR A 728 -50.45 13.02 11.89
N PRO A 729 -50.26 13.56 10.66
CA PRO A 729 -51.35 13.76 9.73
C PRO A 729 -51.99 12.44 9.26
N LEU A 730 -51.22 11.38 9.08
CA LEU A 730 -51.77 10.07 8.69
C LEU A 730 -52.64 9.45 9.80
N GLY A 731 -52.23 9.57 11.06
CA GLY A 731 -53.02 9.16 12.22
C GLY A 731 -54.34 9.92 12.32
N ASN A 732 -54.31 11.24 12.03
CA ASN A 732 -55.52 12.06 11.95
C ASN A 732 -56.43 11.64 10.79
N VAL A 733 -55.88 11.37 9.60
CA VAL A 733 -56.65 10.83 8.47
C VAL A 733 -57.33 9.53 8.87
N LEU A 734 -56.60 8.60 9.50
CA LEU A 734 -57.14 7.31 9.92
C LEU A 734 -58.26 7.46 10.97
N THR A 735 -58.06 8.34 11.94
CA THR A 735 -59.03 8.61 13.02
C THR A 735 -60.30 9.29 12.49
N VAL A 736 -60.15 10.25 11.59
CA VAL A 736 -61.29 10.93 10.96
C VAL A 736 -62.01 9.97 9.99
N ALA A 737 -61.28 9.14 9.26
CA ALA A 737 -61.86 8.15 8.36
C ALA A 737 -62.63 7.03 9.11
N SER A 738 -62.15 6.57 10.26
CA SER A 738 -62.89 5.61 11.10
C SER A 738 -64.16 6.24 11.67
N THR A 739 -64.08 7.48 12.15
CA THR A 739 -65.24 8.25 12.64
C THR A 739 -66.25 8.50 11.51
N LEU A 740 -65.76 8.81 10.31
CA LEU A 740 -66.58 8.98 9.11
C LEU A 740 -67.34 7.69 8.80
N ARG A 741 -66.66 6.54 8.79
CA ARG A 741 -67.28 5.23 8.56
C ARG A 741 -68.39 4.94 9.56
N ASP A 742 -68.15 5.19 10.85
CA ASP A 742 -69.14 4.96 11.91
C ASP A 742 -70.34 5.91 11.80
N ALA A 743 -70.10 7.18 11.44
CA ALA A 743 -71.15 8.16 11.19
C ALA A 743 -72.01 7.78 9.97
N THR A 744 -71.37 7.25 8.92
CA THR A 744 -72.06 6.81 7.70
C THR A 744 -72.91 5.57 7.96
N ALA A 745 -72.41 4.62 8.76
CA ALA A 745 -73.16 3.43 9.16
C ALA A 745 -74.40 3.79 9.99
N ARG A 746 -74.25 4.66 11.01
CA ARG A 746 -75.39 5.17 11.81
C ARG A 746 -76.41 5.90 10.97
N PHE A 747 -75.97 6.72 10.02
CA PHE A 747 -76.86 7.42 9.10
C PHE A 747 -77.63 6.44 8.21
N SER A 748 -76.98 5.37 7.74
CA SER A 748 -77.64 4.31 6.96
C SER A 748 -78.69 3.56 7.76
N GLU A 749 -78.42 3.22 9.03
CA GLU A 749 -79.41 2.58 9.92
C GLU A 749 -80.63 3.47 10.18
N GLN A 750 -80.40 4.78 10.41
CA GLN A 750 -81.48 5.75 10.58
C GLN A 750 -82.33 5.94 9.31
N LEU A 751 -81.70 5.80 8.13
CA LEU A 751 -82.42 5.81 6.85
C LEU A 751 -83.27 4.55 6.67
N GLN A 752 -82.75 3.38 7.06
CA GLN A 752 -83.44 2.09 6.94
C GLN A 752 -84.59 1.91 7.95
N SER A 753 -84.55 2.59 9.10
CA SER A 753 -85.61 2.54 10.11
C SER A 753 -86.92 3.22 9.69
N GLY A 754 -86.94 3.91 8.54
CA GLY A 754 -88.14 4.48 7.92
C GLY A 754 -88.62 5.80 8.54
N SER A 755 -87.89 6.36 9.51
CA SER A 755 -88.24 7.60 10.22
C SER A 755 -86.98 8.42 10.54
N ILE A 756 -86.52 9.22 9.58
CA ILE A 756 -85.41 10.17 9.78
C ILE A 756 -85.91 11.62 9.75
N ARG A 757 -85.47 12.45 10.70
CA ARG A 757 -85.83 13.88 10.76
C ARG A 757 -84.89 14.70 9.89
N ARG A 758 -85.39 15.82 9.34
CA ARG A 758 -84.59 16.76 8.53
C ARG A 758 -83.38 17.31 9.29
N SER A 759 -83.48 17.49 10.60
CA SER A 759 -82.37 17.91 11.47
C SER A 759 -81.25 16.86 11.55
N GLU A 760 -81.60 15.57 11.53
CA GLU A 760 -80.63 14.46 11.60
C GLU A 760 -79.89 14.29 10.27
N VAL A 761 -80.59 14.48 9.14
CA VAL A 761 -79.96 14.54 7.81
C VAL A 761 -78.97 15.70 7.72
N ASN A 762 -79.37 16.90 8.16
CA ASN A 762 -78.48 18.07 8.13
C ASN A 762 -77.25 17.87 9.04
N ALA A 763 -77.42 17.29 10.23
CA ALA A 763 -76.32 16.99 11.14
C ALA A 763 -75.36 15.95 10.54
N ALA A 764 -75.87 14.85 9.97
CA ALA A 764 -75.05 13.85 9.32
C ALA A 764 -74.26 14.42 8.13
N THR A 765 -74.92 15.25 7.30
CA THR A 765 -74.29 15.89 6.15
C THR A 765 -73.20 16.88 6.56
N ALA A 766 -73.41 17.64 7.65
CA ALA A 766 -72.40 18.54 8.21
C ALA A 766 -71.17 17.77 8.70
N THR A 767 -71.38 16.69 9.46
CA THR A 767 -70.30 15.81 9.96
C THR A 767 -69.52 15.16 8.81
N LEU A 768 -70.21 14.65 7.79
CA LEU A 768 -69.58 14.05 6.60
C LEU A 768 -68.69 15.06 5.86
N ARG A 769 -69.17 16.30 5.68
CA ARG A 769 -68.42 17.38 5.03
C ARG A 769 -67.19 17.78 5.84
N GLU A 770 -67.35 18.01 7.14
CA GLU A 770 -66.26 18.42 8.02
C GLU A 770 -65.16 17.35 8.12
N ALA A 771 -65.55 16.08 8.21
CA ALA A 771 -64.62 14.96 8.19
C ALA A 771 -63.91 14.82 6.82
N GLY A 772 -64.60 15.05 5.71
CA GLY A 772 -63.99 15.11 4.37
C GLY A 772 -62.93 16.21 4.26
N GLU A 773 -63.25 17.43 4.69
CA GLU A 773 -62.34 18.57 4.71
C GLU A 773 -61.11 18.33 5.63
N LEU A 774 -61.29 17.62 6.75
CA LEU A 774 -60.19 17.25 7.64
C LEU A 774 -59.28 16.18 7.04
N ILE A 775 -59.85 15.17 6.39
CA ILE A 775 -59.07 14.13 5.69
C ILE A 775 -58.26 14.77 4.57
N GLU A 776 -58.88 15.60 3.74
CA GLU A 776 -58.22 16.26 2.61
C GLU A 776 -57.06 17.14 3.07
N ARG A 777 -57.27 17.97 4.11
CA ARG A 777 -56.21 18.83 4.66
C ARG A 777 -55.03 18.04 5.23
N ASN A 778 -55.28 16.97 6.00
CA ASN A 778 -54.21 16.17 6.59
C ASN A 778 -53.50 15.32 5.52
N ALA A 779 -54.23 14.78 4.53
CA ALA A 779 -53.64 14.06 3.40
C ALA A 779 -52.76 14.98 2.54
N ALA A 780 -53.22 16.21 2.24
CA ALA A 780 -52.44 17.20 1.52
C ALA A 780 -51.16 17.61 2.30
N ARG A 781 -51.24 17.71 3.63
CA ARG A 781 -50.07 17.97 4.48
C ARG A 781 -49.07 16.81 4.44
N ALA A 782 -49.54 15.57 4.53
CA ALA A 782 -48.68 14.39 4.42
C ALA A 782 -48.00 14.31 3.02
N ALA A 783 -48.76 14.56 1.95
CA ALA A 783 -48.23 14.60 0.59
C ALA A 783 -47.16 15.68 0.41
N LYS A 784 -47.36 16.87 1.00
CA LYS A 784 -46.36 17.95 1.00
C LYS A 784 -45.08 17.55 1.74
N LEU A 785 -45.18 16.96 2.93
CA LEU A 785 -44.03 16.45 3.69
C LEU A 785 -43.25 15.38 2.90
N ILE A 786 -43.94 14.49 2.20
CA ILE A 786 -43.32 13.48 1.34
C ILE A 786 -42.63 14.15 0.14
N ALA A 787 -43.23 15.17 -0.46
CA ALA A 787 -42.63 15.92 -1.57
C ALA A 787 -41.36 16.67 -1.11
N ASP A 788 -41.42 17.36 0.03
CA ASP A 788 -40.29 18.07 0.63
C ASP A 788 -39.17 17.08 1.00
N PHE A 789 -39.50 15.92 1.59
CA PHE A 789 -38.51 14.88 1.88
C PHE A 789 -37.92 14.26 0.60
N LYS A 790 -38.75 13.99 -0.40
CA LYS A 790 -38.30 13.48 -1.69
C LYS A 790 -37.33 14.46 -2.35
N GLN A 791 -37.50 15.77 -2.20
CA GLN A 791 -36.52 16.76 -2.69
C GLN A 791 -35.18 16.71 -1.93
N VAL A 792 -35.18 16.30 -0.66
CA VAL A 792 -33.95 16.10 0.12
C VAL A 792 -33.29 14.75 -0.20
N ALA A 793 -34.08 13.72 -0.55
CA ALA A 793 -33.62 12.34 -0.76
C ALA A 793 -33.42 11.92 -2.23
N VAL A 794 -34.07 12.60 -3.19
CA VAL A 794 -34.08 12.28 -4.62
C VAL A 794 -33.71 13.55 -5.41
N ASP A 795 -32.63 13.42 -6.19
CA ASP A 795 -32.15 14.33 -7.24
C ASP A 795 -31.45 15.64 -6.84
N GLN A 796 -30.11 15.57 -6.76
CA GLN A 796 -29.20 16.69 -7.08
C GLN A 796 -29.09 16.96 -8.61
N SER A 797 -30.00 16.43 -9.43
CA SER A 797 -29.92 16.50 -10.90
C SER A 797 -30.60 17.74 -11.52
N SER A 798 -31.07 18.70 -10.71
CA SER A 798 -31.78 19.89 -11.20
C SER A 798 -30.91 21.11 -11.49
N ALA A 799 -29.58 21.00 -11.55
CA ALA A 799 -28.80 22.09 -12.11
C ALA A 799 -27.60 21.61 -12.90
N ARG A 800 -27.73 21.71 -14.21
CA ARG A 800 -26.58 21.79 -15.09
C ARG A 800 -25.79 23.03 -14.68
N ARG A 801 -24.53 22.84 -14.31
CA ARG A 801 -23.61 23.95 -14.10
C ARG A 801 -23.51 24.74 -15.41
N ARG A 802 -23.79 26.04 -15.36
CA ARG A 802 -23.68 26.92 -16.52
C ARG A 802 -23.11 28.27 -16.13
N ARG A 803 -22.56 28.98 -17.12
CA ARG A 803 -22.26 30.40 -16.99
C ARG A 803 -23.54 31.21 -17.15
N PHE A 804 -23.76 32.16 -16.24
CA PHE A 804 -24.91 33.07 -16.26
C PHE A 804 -24.57 34.38 -15.54
N ASP A 805 -25.28 35.45 -15.87
CA ASP A 805 -25.27 36.70 -15.11
C ASP A 805 -26.22 36.59 -13.90
N LEU A 806 -25.72 36.91 -12.71
CA LEU A 806 -26.49 36.82 -11.47
C LEU A 806 -27.72 37.73 -11.47
N GLY A 807 -27.60 38.94 -12.00
CA GLY A 807 -28.69 39.93 -12.05
C GLY A 807 -29.84 39.45 -12.93
N GLU A 808 -29.55 38.95 -14.13
CA GLU A 808 -30.56 38.39 -15.04
C GLU A 808 -31.32 37.23 -14.40
N VAL A 809 -30.60 36.28 -13.83
CA VAL A 809 -31.17 35.07 -13.23
C VAL A 809 -32.04 35.41 -12.01
N VAL A 810 -31.60 36.31 -11.14
CA VAL A 810 -32.41 36.74 -9.98
C VAL A 810 -33.67 37.50 -10.41
N ASN A 811 -33.60 38.26 -11.50
CA ASN A 811 -34.75 38.98 -12.04
C ASN A 811 -35.80 38.01 -12.65
N GLU A 812 -35.35 36.95 -13.33
CA GLU A 812 -36.21 35.85 -13.79
C GLU A 812 -36.90 35.15 -12.60
N MET A 813 -36.16 34.85 -11.53
CA MET A 813 -36.70 34.23 -10.31
C MET A 813 -37.79 35.09 -9.67
N LEU A 814 -37.56 36.40 -9.55
CA LEU A 814 -38.55 37.32 -8.96
C LEU A 814 -39.79 37.48 -9.84
N SER A 815 -39.64 37.39 -11.16
CA SER A 815 -40.77 37.36 -12.09
C SER A 815 -41.64 36.12 -11.87
N ALA A 816 -41.04 34.96 -11.60
CA ALA A 816 -41.76 33.74 -11.25
C ALA A 816 -42.48 33.82 -9.88
N LEU A 817 -41.95 34.61 -8.94
CA LEU A 817 -42.54 34.86 -7.61
C LEU A 817 -43.58 35.99 -7.61
N HIS A 818 -43.74 36.72 -8.72
CA HIS A 818 -44.70 37.82 -8.84
C HIS A 818 -46.16 37.46 -8.49
N PRO A 819 -46.70 36.26 -8.82
CA PRO A 819 -48.06 35.88 -8.43
C PRO A 819 -48.28 35.77 -6.91
N LEU A 820 -47.22 35.44 -6.15
CA LEU A 820 -47.26 35.38 -4.69
C LEU A 820 -47.21 36.78 -4.08
N LEU A 821 -46.42 37.68 -4.68
CA LEU A 821 -46.22 39.05 -4.21
C LEU A 821 -47.38 39.98 -4.63
N GLY A 822 -47.95 39.79 -5.83
CA GLY A 822 -48.99 40.66 -6.41
C GLY A 822 -50.34 40.62 -5.69
N ARG A 823 -50.55 39.69 -4.75
CA ARG A 823 -51.70 39.65 -3.83
C ARG A 823 -51.50 40.45 -2.55
N SER A 824 -50.32 41.04 -2.35
CA SER A 824 -49.90 41.73 -1.13
C SER A 824 -49.47 43.17 -1.42
N ARG A 825 -49.31 44.00 -0.38
CA ARG A 825 -48.70 45.35 -0.50
C ARG A 825 -47.19 45.34 -0.21
N HIS A 826 -46.55 44.17 -0.27
CA HIS A 826 -45.11 44.05 -0.02
C HIS A 826 -44.30 44.47 -1.25
N VAL A 827 -43.15 45.11 -1.02
CA VAL A 827 -42.26 45.63 -2.06
C VAL A 827 -40.93 44.88 -2.01
N VAL A 828 -40.46 44.42 -3.18
CA VAL A 828 -39.13 43.83 -3.33
C VAL A 828 -38.23 44.83 -4.04
N CYS A 829 -37.10 45.18 -3.42
CA CYS A 829 -36.07 46.06 -3.97
C CYS A 829 -34.84 45.24 -4.37
N LEU A 830 -34.37 45.43 -5.60
CA LEU A 830 -33.17 44.79 -6.14
C LEU A 830 -32.03 45.81 -6.27
N ASP A 831 -30.87 45.47 -5.72
CA ASP A 831 -29.62 46.22 -5.86
C ASP A 831 -28.48 45.24 -6.24
N ILE A 832 -28.54 44.72 -7.46
CA ILE A 832 -27.56 43.80 -8.02
C ILE A 832 -26.96 44.47 -9.26
N PRO A 833 -25.65 44.74 -9.30
CA PRO A 833 -25.02 45.35 -10.47
C PRO A 833 -24.97 44.35 -11.64
N GLU A 834 -25.12 44.86 -12.86
CA GLU A 834 -24.96 44.07 -14.09
C GLU A 834 -23.51 43.58 -14.26
N GLY A 835 -23.31 42.39 -14.82
CA GLY A 835 -21.99 41.86 -15.18
C GLY A 835 -21.33 40.98 -14.12
N ILE A 836 -22.07 40.50 -13.11
CA ILE A 836 -21.59 39.46 -12.19
C ILE A 836 -21.79 38.09 -12.85
N GLU A 837 -20.80 37.67 -13.66
CA GLU A 837 -20.80 36.34 -14.27
C GLU A 837 -20.44 35.24 -13.25
N MET A 838 -21.30 34.23 -13.14
CA MET A 838 -21.09 33.06 -12.31
C MET A 838 -21.09 31.78 -13.15
N ASN A 839 -20.14 30.87 -12.89
CA ASN A 839 -20.15 29.50 -13.38
C ASN A 839 -20.65 28.55 -12.28
N SER A 840 -21.96 28.49 -12.13
CA SER A 840 -22.62 27.88 -10.96
C SER A 840 -23.95 27.21 -11.34
N TYR A 841 -24.83 27.01 -10.37
CA TYR A 841 -26.06 26.24 -10.46
C TYR A 841 -27.29 27.16 -10.22
N PRO A 842 -27.99 27.61 -11.27
CA PRO A 842 -29.14 28.52 -11.13
C PRO A 842 -30.31 27.95 -10.32
N GLY A 843 -30.63 26.65 -10.48
CA GLY A 843 -31.74 26.01 -9.77
C GLY A 843 -31.60 26.07 -8.22
N PRO A 844 -30.45 25.65 -7.65
CA PRO A 844 -30.15 25.85 -6.24
C PRO A 844 -30.29 27.31 -5.77
N LEU A 845 -29.86 28.27 -6.59
CA LEU A 845 -30.00 29.69 -6.27
C LEU A 845 -31.48 30.13 -6.23
N GLU A 846 -32.30 29.65 -7.17
CA GLU A 846 -33.74 29.91 -7.24
C GLU A 846 -34.46 29.39 -6.01
N GLN A 847 -34.08 28.19 -5.58
CA GLN A 847 -34.66 27.56 -4.40
C GLN A 847 -34.27 28.30 -3.12
N ILE A 848 -33.04 28.80 -3.02
CA ILE A 848 -32.61 29.64 -1.88
C ILE A 848 -33.45 30.91 -1.80
N VAL A 849 -33.54 31.65 -2.91
CA VAL A 849 -34.30 32.92 -2.96
C VAL A 849 -35.79 32.68 -2.68
N THR A 850 -36.37 31.62 -3.25
CA THR A 850 -37.77 31.24 -3.01
C THR A 850 -38.03 30.94 -1.53
N ASN A 851 -37.14 30.21 -0.87
CA ASN A 851 -37.25 29.91 0.56
C ASN A 851 -37.19 31.17 1.43
N PHE A 852 -36.30 32.12 1.12
CA PHE A 852 -36.25 33.37 1.85
C PHE A 852 -37.52 34.21 1.67
N VAL A 853 -37.98 34.39 0.42
CA VAL A 853 -39.18 35.18 0.12
C VAL A 853 -40.41 34.56 0.76
N THR A 854 -40.58 33.25 0.67
CA THR A 854 -41.73 32.56 1.30
C THR A 854 -41.65 32.61 2.82
N ASN A 855 -40.47 32.56 3.43
CA ASN A 855 -40.31 32.74 4.87
C ASN A 855 -40.69 34.16 5.31
N SER A 856 -40.29 35.20 4.58
CA SER A 856 -40.68 36.57 4.91
C SER A 856 -42.19 36.77 4.77
N LEU A 857 -42.82 36.21 3.74
CA LEU A 857 -44.28 36.30 3.55
C LEU A 857 -45.07 35.53 4.62
N ASN A 858 -44.66 34.31 4.94
CA ASN A 858 -45.41 33.43 5.86
C ASN A 858 -45.13 33.70 7.34
N HIS A 859 -43.93 34.19 7.67
CA HIS A 859 -43.46 34.34 9.04
C HIS A 859 -43.06 35.78 9.36
N GLY A 860 -42.30 36.43 8.47
CA GLY A 860 -41.81 37.80 8.71
C GLY A 860 -42.91 38.86 8.75
N PHE A 861 -43.91 38.78 7.86
CA PHE A 861 -44.92 39.83 7.67
C PHE A 861 -46.31 39.52 8.23
N GLU A 862 -46.46 38.54 9.12
CA GLU A 862 -47.76 38.11 9.67
C GLU A 862 -48.59 39.25 10.29
N HIS A 863 -47.94 40.32 10.74
CA HIS A 863 -48.58 41.52 11.32
C HIS A 863 -48.26 42.81 10.56
N THR A 864 -47.71 42.71 9.36
CA THR A 864 -47.22 43.85 8.58
C THR A 864 -48.01 43.95 7.28
N ALA A 865 -48.87 44.97 7.14
CA ALA A 865 -49.70 45.12 5.94
C ALA A 865 -48.90 45.50 4.69
N ALA A 866 -47.74 46.16 4.85
CA ALA A 866 -46.81 46.54 3.78
C ALA A 866 -45.37 46.36 4.26
N GLY A 867 -44.70 45.35 3.73
CA GLY A 867 -43.36 44.91 4.12
C GLY A 867 -42.36 45.13 2.98
N HIS A 868 -41.09 45.25 3.32
CA HIS A 868 -40.00 45.46 2.38
C HIS A 868 -39.04 44.27 2.44
N ILE A 869 -38.72 43.75 1.26
CA ILE A 869 -37.63 42.79 1.04
C ILE A 869 -36.58 43.48 0.18
N SER A 870 -35.31 43.38 0.55
CA SER A 870 -34.17 43.87 -0.23
C SER A 870 -33.23 42.72 -0.58
N LEU A 871 -32.87 42.60 -1.85
CA LEU A 871 -31.89 41.65 -2.35
C LEU A 871 -30.76 42.42 -3.04
N SER A 872 -29.53 42.27 -2.54
CA SER A 872 -28.37 42.99 -3.05
C SER A 872 -27.18 42.07 -3.24
N ALA A 873 -26.31 42.35 -4.22
CA ALA A 873 -25.12 41.54 -4.44
C ALA A 873 -23.89 42.42 -4.72
N ARG A 874 -22.73 41.99 -4.25
CA ARG A 874 -21.43 42.63 -4.55
C ARG A 874 -20.38 41.58 -4.87
N ARG A 875 -19.60 41.83 -5.92
CA ARG A 875 -18.44 41.02 -6.26
C ARG A 875 -17.24 41.44 -5.41
N GLU A 876 -16.58 40.45 -4.81
CA GLU A 876 -15.34 40.59 -4.05
C GLU A 876 -14.34 39.56 -4.60
N ASP A 877 -13.43 40.01 -5.46
CA ASP A 877 -12.46 39.16 -6.19
C ASP A 877 -13.10 37.97 -6.95
N GLU A 878 -12.86 36.75 -6.44
CA GLU A 878 -13.35 35.47 -6.97
C GLU A 878 -14.65 34.99 -6.28
N ARG A 879 -15.27 35.86 -5.49
CA ARG A 879 -16.48 35.57 -4.71
C ARG A 879 -17.54 36.64 -4.91
N VAL A 880 -18.77 36.30 -4.58
CA VAL A 880 -19.94 37.19 -4.58
C VAL A 880 -20.63 37.10 -3.23
N LEU A 881 -20.85 38.27 -2.64
CA LEU A 881 -21.62 38.43 -1.42
C LEU A 881 -23.06 38.79 -1.80
N LEU A 882 -23.98 37.85 -1.64
CA LEU A 882 -25.41 38.03 -1.90
C LEU A 882 -26.15 38.20 -0.56
N ARG A 883 -26.78 39.34 -0.36
CA ARG A 883 -27.48 39.71 0.86
C ARG A 883 -28.99 39.81 0.63
N TYR A 884 -29.75 39.06 1.40
CA TYR A 884 -31.20 39.12 1.49
C TYR A 884 -31.58 39.76 2.83
N ALA A 885 -32.50 40.72 2.85
CA ALA A 885 -33.04 41.25 4.09
C ALA A 885 -34.53 41.56 3.99
N ASP A 886 -35.27 41.37 5.08
CA ASP A 886 -36.65 41.80 5.26
C ASP A 886 -36.82 42.71 6.48
N ASN A 887 -37.91 43.48 6.54
CA ASN A 887 -38.30 44.29 7.70
C ASN A 887 -39.42 43.64 8.54
N GLY A 888 -39.43 42.30 8.61
CA GLY A 888 -40.44 41.53 9.34
C GLY A 888 -40.29 41.57 10.86
N CYS A 889 -40.99 40.67 11.55
CA CYS A 889 -40.96 40.56 13.01
C CYS A 889 -39.60 40.12 13.59
N GLY A 890 -38.67 39.67 12.76
CA GLY A 890 -37.35 39.18 13.17
C GLY A 890 -37.40 37.87 13.95
N ILE A 891 -36.22 37.41 14.38
CA ILE A 891 -35.98 36.12 15.02
C ILE A 891 -35.38 36.37 16.41
N ALA A 892 -35.87 35.65 17.42
CA ALA A 892 -35.34 35.73 18.78
C ALA A 892 -33.93 35.12 18.86
N GLU A 893 -33.07 35.69 19.71
CA GLU A 893 -31.67 35.26 19.86
C GLU A 893 -31.53 33.78 20.23
N SER A 894 -32.44 33.26 21.05
CA SER A 894 -32.49 31.84 21.44
C SER A 894 -32.74 30.88 20.28
N ALA A 895 -33.29 31.36 19.15
CA ALA A 895 -33.61 30.55 17.98
C ALA A 895 -32.53 30.60 16.88
N LEU A 896 -31.61 31.58 16.94
CA LEU A 896 -30.57 31.75 15.91
C LEU A 896 -29.59 30.58 15.86
N GLY A 897 -29.25 29.99 17.02
CA GLY A 897 -28.32 28.85 17.11
C GLY A 897 -28.85 27.54 16.54
N HIS A 898 -30.18 27.43 16.35
CA HIS A 898 -30.85 26.22 15.86
C HIS A 898 -31.52 26.44 14.50
N LEU A 899 -31.35 27.62 13.90
CA LEU A 899 -32.07 28.04 12.71
C LEU A 899 -31.88 27.09 11.50
N PHE A 900 -30.69 26.51 11.40
CA PHE A 900 -30.32 25.59 10.34
C PHE A 900 -30.47 24.12 10.75
N ASP A 901 -30.93 23.83 11.96
CA ASP A 901 -31.19 22.46 12.39
C ASP A 901 -32.43 21.92 11.65
N PRO A 902 -32.40 20.68 11.15
CA PRO A 902 -33.54 20.10 10.47
C PRO A 902 -34.76 19.98 11.42
N PHE A 903 -35.94 20.33 10.91
CA PHE A 903 -37.23 20.37 11.63
C PHE A 903 -37.36 21.47 12.69
N PHE A 904 -36.38 22.35 12.83
CA PHE A 904 -36.50 23.48 13.75
C PHE A 904 -37.49 24.51 13.20
N THR A 905 -38.54 24.79 13.97
CA THR A 905 -39.54 25.82 13.64
C THR A 905 -40.15 26.41 14.92
N THR A 906 -40.38 27.72 14.91
CA THR A 906 -41.09 28.42 16.00
C THR A 906 -42.62 28.25 15.93
N LYS A 907 -43.13 27.59 14.88
CA LYS A 907 -44.56 27.33 14.63
C LYS A 907 -44.86 25.86 14.33
N LEU A 908 -44.32 24.97 15.15
CA LEU A 908 -44.52 23.52 15.01
C LEU A 908 -46.03 23.19 15.03
N GLY A 909 -46.51 22.47 14.01
CA GLY A 909 -47.93 22.11 13.84
C GLY A 909 -48.80 23.15 13.10
N GLN A 910 -48.39 24.41 12.99
CA GLN A 910 -49.15 25.48 12.31
C GLN A 910 -48.70 25.76 10.85
N GLY A 911 -47.94 24.84 10.23
CA GLY A 911 -47.67 24.86 8.79
C GLY A 911 -46.22 25.10 8.36
N GLY A 912 -45.29 25.30 9.30
CA GLY A 912 -43.85 25.31 9.02
C GLY A 912 -43.25 23.90 9.13
N SER A 913 -42.59 23.40 8.09
CA SER A 913 -41.92 22.08 8.07
C SER A 913 -40.56 22.06 8.75
N GLY A 914 -40.00 23.23 9.09
CA GLY A 914 -38.65 23.35 9.67
C GLY A 914 -37.51 22.87 8.76
N LEU A 915 -37.80 22.56 7.49
CA LEU A 915 -36.81 22.07 6.53
C LEU A 915 -36.25 23.17 5.61
N GLY A 916 -36.96 24.29 5.45
CA GLY A 916 -36.60 25.32 4.46
C GLY A 916 -35.18 25.88 4.66
N LEU A 917 -34.84 26.32 5.87
CA LEU A 917 -33.52 26.89 6.15
C LEU A 917 -32.41 25.83 6.21
N TYR A 918 -32.73 24.60 6.60
CA TYR A 918 -31.82 23.45 6.48
C TYR A 918 -31.48 23.14 5.00
N ILE A 919 -32.47 23.20 4.10
CA ILE A 919 -32.25 23.06 2.65
C ILE A 919 -31.36 24.19 2.14
N VAL A 920 -31.64 25.44 2.53
CA VAL A 920 -30.81 26.59 2.18
C VAL A 920 -29.35 26.38 2.62
N TYR A 921 -29.13 25.95 3.86
CA TYR A 921 -27.79 25.69 4.38
C TYR A 921 -27.04 24.65 3.53
N ASN A 922 -27.69 23.54 3.18
CA ASN A 922 -27.10 22.48 2.36
C ASN A 922 -26.84 22.89 0.91
N LEU A 923 -27.74 23.69 0.31
CA LEU A 923 -27.53 24.20 -1.05
C LEU A 923 -26.35 25.17 -1.09
N VAL A 924 -26.24 26.06 -0.10
CA VAL A 924 -25.14 27.03 0.00
C VAL A 924 -23.81 26.34 0.26
N THR A 925 -23.72 25.52 1.31
CA THR A 925 -22.45 24.91 1.74
C THR A 925 -22.05 23.72 0.89
N GLY A 926 -23.02 22.90 0.47
CA GLY A 926 -22.78 21.65 -0.25
C GLY A 926 -22.73 21.80 -1.78
N VAL A 927 -23.73 22.47 -2.37
CA VAL A 927 -23.86 22.55 -3.84
C VAL A 927 -23.12 23.77 -4.41
N LEU A 928 -23.27 24.93 -3.77
CA LEU A 928 -22.68 26.19 -4.23
C LEU A 928 -21.26 26.43 -3.67
N GLY A 929 -20.83 25.67 -2.65
CA GLY A 929 -19.51 25.78 -2.03
C GLY A 929 -19.27 27.09 -1.28
N GLY A 930 -20.34 27.71 -0.78
CA GLY A 930 -20.34 29.00 -0.09
C GLY A 930 -20.57 28.91 1.42
N ARG A 931 -20.80 30.06 2.05
CA ARG A 931 -21.15 30.20 3.46
C ARG A 931 -22.42 31.03 3.61
N ILE A 932 -23.18 30.78 4.67
CA ILE A 932 -24.38 31.53 5.02
C ILE A 932 -24.27 32.03 6.47
N ASP A 933 -24.55 33.30 6.66
CA ASP A 933 -24.66 33.96 7.96
C ASP A 933 -26.04 34.62 8.09
N VAL A 934 -26.53 34.74 9.33
CA VAL A 934 -27.82 35.36 9.65
C VAL A 934 -27.66 36.43 10.72
N ARG A 935 -28.37 37.54 10.55
CA ARG A 935 -28.50 38.62 11.54
C ARG A 935 -29.97 38.96 11.69
N SER A 936 -30.49 38.88 12.90
CA SER A 936 -31.88 39.23 13.18
C SER A 936 -32.06 39.58 14.64
N ALA A 937 -33.00 40.47 14.92
CA ALA A 937 -33.47 40.77 16.26
C ALA A 937 -35.00 40.98 16.22
N PRO A 938 -35.73 40.70 17.32
CA PRO A 938 -37.17 40.94 17.38
C PRO A 938 -37.53 42.38 16.99
N GLY A 939 -38.43 42.54 16.02
CA GLY A 939 -38.89 43.83 15.48
C GLY A 939 -37.94 44.53 14.50
N ALA A 940 -36.76 43.98 14.25
CA ALA A 940 -35.74 44.56 13.35
C ALA A 940 -35.65 43.87 11.98
N GLY A 941 -36.47 42.83 11.72
CA GLY A 941 -36.40 42.04 10.50
C GLY A 941 -35.29 40.99 10.51
N THR A 942 -35.10 40.32 9.37
CA THR A 942 -34.12 39.24 9.21
C THR A 942 -33.21 39.51 8.02
N GLU A 943 -31.91 39.31 8.20
CA GLU A 943 -30.90 39.44 7.17
C GLU A 943 -30.10 38.15 7.02
N PHE A 944 -30.02 37.64 5.80
CA PHE A 944 -29.14 36.54 5.41
C PHE A 944 -28.04 37.04 4.49
N THR A 945 -26.80 36.64 4.79
CA THR A 945 -25.63 36.96 3.97
C THR A 945 -25.04 35.66 3.42
N LEU A 946 -24.96 35.56 2.10
CA LEU A 946 -24.41 34.42 1.37
C LEU A 946 -23.07 34.81 0.76
N ASP A 947 -22.01 34.11 1.13
CA ASP A 947 -20.69 34.26 0.52
C ASP A 947 -20.43 33.08 -0.43
N LEU A 948 -20.58 33.31 -1.74
CA LEU A 948 -20.54 32.29 -2.79
C LEU A 948 -19.32 32.48 -3.72
N PRO A 949 -18.65 31.40 -4.18
CA PRO A 949 -17.62 31.53 -5.21
C PRO A 949 -18.24 31.83 -6.59
N LEU A 950 -17.53 32.61 -7.43
CA LEU A 950 -17.94 32.83 -8.83
C LEU A 950 -17.94 31.52 -9.64
N ALA A 951 -17.09 30.57 -9.25
CA ALA A 951 -17.05 29.23 -9.79
C ALA A 951 -17.39 28.21 -8.70
N ALA A 952 -18.60 27.65 -8.74
CA ALA A 952 -18.99 26.58 -7.81
C ALA A 952 -18.13 25.32 -8.01
N PRO A 953 -17.91 24.49 -6.96
CA PRO A 953 -17.22 23.21 -7.10
C PRO A 953 -17.92 22.36 -8.16
N ALA A 954 -17.16 21.63 -8.97
CA ALA A 954 -17.77 20.58 -9.77
C ALA A 954 -18.39 19.58 -8.79
N ALA A 955 -19.72 19.42 -8.80
CA ALA A 955 -20.35 18.25 -8.20
C ALA A 955 -19.57 17.04 -8.73
N ALA A 956 -19.04 16.20 -7.84
CA ALA A 956 -18.27 15.03 -8.23
C ALA A 956 -19.12 14.22 -9.21
N GLU A 957 -18.86 14.39 -10.49
CA GLU A 957 -19.37 13.52 -11.53
C GLU A 957 -18.86 12.14 -11.13
N ALA A 958 -19.78 11.18 -11.06
CA ALA A 958 -19.40 9.79 -11.04
C ALA A 958 -18.48 9.57 -12.25
N GLU A 959 -17.17 9.50 -12.02
CA GLU A 959 -16.16 9.09 -12.99
C GLU A 959 -16.51 7.66 -13.43
N GLY A 960 -17.29 7.60 -14.50
CA GLY A 960 -17.83 6.39 -15.08
C GLY A 960 -18.38 6.66 -16.49
N ALA A 961 -17.74 7.55 -17.25
CA ALA A 961 -18.04 7.75 -18.66
C ALA A 961 -16.96 8.55 -19.42
N GLU A 962 -15.66 8.26 -19.24
CA GLU A 962 -14.63 8.78 -20.16
C GLU A 962 -13.37 7.90 -20.12
N ALA A 963 -13.52 6.64 -20.52
CA ALA A 963 -12.43 5.75 -20.88
C ALA A 963 -12.86 4.85 -22.04
N ASP A 964 -13.31 5.47 -23.14
CA ASP A 964 -13.50 4.78 -24.42
C ASP A 964 -13.41 5.79 -25.58
N ALA A 965 -12.26 6.47 -25.68
CA ALA A 965 -11.78 7.15 -26.89
C ALA A 965 -10.29 7.49 -26.72
N GLY A 966 -9.42 6.56 -27.12
CA GLY A 966 -7.96 6.73 -27.13
C GLY A 966 -7.25 5.47 -27.58
#